data_AF-A0A4Y8S4R5-F1
#
_entry.id   AF-A0A4Y8S4R5-F1
#
_cell.length_a   1.000
_cell.length_b   1.000
_cell.length_c   1.000
_cell.angle_alpha   90.00
_cell.angle_beta   90.00
_cell.angle_gamma   90.00
#
_symmetry.space_group_name_H-M   'P 1'
#
loop_
_entity.id
_entity.type
_entity.pdbx_description
1 polymer ?
#
loop_
_entity_poly.entity_id
_entity_poly.type
_entity_poly.pdbx_seq_one_letter_code
_entity_poly.pdbx_strand_id
1 'polypeptide(L)'
;MKITFTALFFFCICTFSAMAQKTYSVKGTLRDSVANVGLFNSSVSVLNAKDSTLRKFMRANSSGAFNLSGLGKGSFILLVTYPDYADYVEKFTLDSVHTDHNFGNINMALKSRLLKEVLIKGTVAAVKIKGDTTEYNAKAFVIQPNSKVEDLLKQLPGIQVDKDGKITAQGQTVKKVLVDGEEFFGDDPTLVTKNIRGDMVDKVQLYDKTSDQAAFTGIDDGDKTKTINIKLKEDKKNGYFGKIDAGVGTDGFYQGQALFNKFKGKKKFSAYGTLGNTGKTGLGWEDNNKLGTSGGVTFGDDGGAYFDGSGSDNGLDSFSGNYEGDGIPVARTGGVHYDDKWKADKYGLNTNYKIGSLSVDGTRNTISQQNLPGNSNSNTSIINSVTNQTFNNYMFRQKLDATYSVRLDSTANLKFSVDGTLKNSTTRTGNLSSSTRADGSLLNKNDRSVNNDVDQQLFNATVLYTKKLKKKGRTLSVNLNAGFTDNKADGFLKSTLGLYDEQSQLDSSQIVDQRKIDNTKTSKFNTNITYTEPFSKYLSMILSYGINFNNSDADRRSYDQSAPGNYNLLNDSLSNHYIFNQVANQGGLNFNYKKGKSTLRFGTSVADVTFNQKNQISGSTAKRSFLNWNPSANYQYKISTYGGINVNYYGSQTQPTLDQLQPIRVNTDPLNVVIGNPDLKPSFTHRLGLWYNMYKVLSEQSLWINGSYNFTTNPIVNNVVTNTTTGKSTIQAINLNNQRPSNYRLSADMGRKITALGINLGARLSTNGNVYYSMVTTGDQLSQLNRTKSNSYSGQLSLSKYKEKKFQIYINAGPDYTVGQSSLQPDRNNNGRGFNADYYLSVYLPFKLQVSSDGQYQYRAATQSFDTDFRQTIINASITKSFFKAENLKLVLRGNDLLNQNSGFSRSASSNLITQTQNTTIKRYFLLSVVWDFSGMSGGTQPKK
;
A
#
# COMPACT_ATOMS: atom_id res chain seq x y z
N MET A 1 91.77 -13.27 -58.15
CA MET A 1 92.55 -14.51 -57.97
C MET A 1 92.24 -15.08 -56.60
N LYS A 2 91.80 -16.35 -56.58
CA LYS A 2 91.91 -17.36 -55.52
C LYS A 2 91.89 -16.86 -54.06
N ILE A 3 90.74 -17.08 -53.42
CA ILE A 3 90.49 -17.61 -52.06
C ILE A 3 89.19 -16.97 -51.57
N THR A 4 88.09 -17.74 -51.66
CA THR A 4 86.81 -17.65 -50.90
C THR A 4 85.69 -18.51 -51.54
N PHE A 5 86.02 -19.36 -52.52
CA PHE A 5 85.07 -20.31 -53.13
C PHE A 5 84.80 -21.59 -52.29
N THR A 6 85.41 -21.72 -51.11
CA THR A 6 85.25 -22.91 -50.22
C THR A 6 84.37 -22.64 -48.99
N ALA A 7 84.09 -21.37 -48.66
CA ALA A 7 83.21 -21.00 -47.54
C ALA A 7 81.71 -21.02 -47.92
N LEU A 8 81.38 -20.87 -49.22
CA LEU A 8 80.00 -20.89 -49.71
C LEU A 8 79.45 -22.33 -49.89
N PHE A 9 80.33 -23.34 -49.98
CA PHE A 9 79.91 -24.74 -50.09
C PHE A 9 79.59 -25.38 -48.72
N PHE A 10 80.11 -24.82 -47.61
CA PHE A 10 79.79 -25.28 -46.26
C PHE A 10 78.52 -24.65 -45.67
N PHE A 11 78.06 -23.50 -46.21
CA PHE A 11 76.80 -22.86 -45.82
C PHE A 11 75.56 -23.46 -46.52
N CYS A 12 75.74 -24.24 -47.59
CA CYS A 12 74.65 -24.92 -48.31
C CYS A 12 74.27 -26.31 -47.75
N ILE A 13 75.00 -26.85 -46.77
CA ILE A 13 74.76 -28.21 -46.25
C ILE A 13 74.11 -28.21 -44.84
N CYS A 14 73.91 -27.05 -44.20
CA CYS A 14 73.26 -26.94 -42.88
C CYS A 14 71.77 -26.54 -42.91
N THR A 15 71.10 -26.53 -44.07
CA THR A 15 69.66 -26.16 -44.17
C THR A 15 68.72 -27.27 -44.63
N PHE A 16 69.19 -28.53 -44.74
CA PHE A 16 68.35 -29.69 -45.09
C PHE A 16 67.59 -30.34 -43.92
N SER A 17 67.25 -29.57 -42.88
CA SER A 17 66.36 -30.05 -41.82
C SER A 17 65.42 -28.95 -41.36
N ALA A 18 64.61 -28.45 -42.29
CA ALA A 18 63.48 -27.61 -41.97
C ALA A 18 62.21 -28.11 -42.68
N MET A 19 61.21 -28.41 -41.85
CA MET A 19 59.79 -28.24 -42.12
C MET A 19 59.02 -29.43 -42.71
N ALA A 20 59.02 -30.56 -42.00
CA ALA A 20 57.75 -31.26 -41.79
C ALA A 20 56.93 -30.48 -40.75
N GLN A 21 56.29 -29.37 -41.15
CA GLN A 21 55.28 -28.75 -40.29
C GLN A 21 54.12 -29.75 -40.19
N LYS A 22 53.93 -30.36 -39.01
CA LYS A 22 52.70 -31.11 -38.69
C LYS A 22 51.52 -30.17 -38.95
N THR A 23 50.85 -30.38 -40.08
CA THR A 23 49.82 -29.47 -40.55
C THR A 23 48.53 -29.89 -39.89
N TYR A 24 48.02 -29.08 -38.96
CA TYR A 24 46.74 -29.41 -38.35
C TYR A 24 45.61 -29.12 -39.33
N SER A 25 44.67 -30.04 -39.45
CA SER A 25 43.59 -29.90 -40.45
C SER A 25 42.24 -30.40 -39.95
N VAL A 26 41.18 -29.94 -40.59
CA VAL A 26 39.82 -30.41 -40.35
C VAL A 26 39.14 -30.66 -41.69
N LYS A 27 38.51 -31.82 -41.82
CA LYS A 27 37.85 -32.25 -43.07
C LYS A 27 36.51 -32.91 -42.82
N GLY A 28 35.66 -32.91 -43.84
CA GLY A 28 34.35 -33.54 -43.80
C GLY A 28 33.57 -33.30 -45.10
N THR A 29 32.38 -33.89 -45.19
CA THR A 29 31.48 -33.80 -46.35
C THR A 29 30.09 -33.40 -45.89
N LEU A 30 29.55 -32.32 -46.45
CA LEU A 30 28.24 -31.78 -46.12
C LEU A 30 27.20 -32.34 -47.08
N ARG A 31 26.14 -32.95 -46.53
CA ARG A 31 25.09 -33.58 -47.33
C ARG A 31 23.69 -33.21 -46.82
N ASP A 32 22.71 -33.22 -47.71
CA ASP A 32 21.30 -33.19 -47.31
C ASP A 32 20.95 -34.50 -46.59
N SER A 33 20.32 -34.37 -45.41
CA SER A 33 19.93 -35.50 -44.54
C SER A 33 18.97 -36.53 -45.15
N VAL A 34 18.31 -36.25 -46.27
CA VAL A 34 17.29 -37.10 -46.92
C VAL A 34 17.71 -37.49 -48.33
N ALA A 35 17.99 -36.50 -49.19
CA ALA A 35 18.36 -36.67 -50.58
C ALA A 35 19.80 -37.18 -50.73
N ASN A 36 20.62 -37.10 -49.67
CA ASN A 36 22.02 -37.54 -49.65
C ASN A 36 22.90 -36.86 -50.73
N VAL A 37 22.48 -35.66 -51.16
CA VAL A 37 23.19 -34.83 -52.16
C VAL A 37 24.21 -33.95 -51.45
N GLY A 38 25.39 -33.76 -52.05
CA GLY A 38 26.44 -32.87 -51.53
C GLY A 38 26.02 -31.41 -51.58
N LEU A 39 26.17 -30.68 -50.48
CA LEU A 39 25.77 -29.28 -50.36
C LEU A 39 26.87 -28.34 -50.88
N PHE A 40 26.89 -28.15 -52.20
CA PHE A 40 27.86 -27.30 -52.89
C PHE A 40 27.83 -25.85 -52.39
N ASN A 41 29.02 -25.26 -52.18
CA ASN A 41 29.21 -23.85 -51.82
C ASN A 41 28.78 -23.46 -50.39
N SER A 42 28.58 -24.45 -49.51
CA SER A 42 28.34 -24.26 -48.08
C SER A 42 29.47 -23.52 -47.39
N SER A 43 29.12 -22.59 -46.51
CA SER A 43 30.10 -21.80 -45.75
C SER A 43 30.58 -22.61 -44.55
N VAL A 44 31.85 -22.97 -44.52
CA VAL A 44 32.48 -23.71 -43.42
C VAL A 44 33.45 -22.78 -42.71
N SER A 45 33.17 -22.47 -41.44
CA SER A 45 33.97 -21.57 -40.62
C SER A 45 34.49 -22.29 -39.37
N VAL A 46 35.76 -22.08 -39.03
CA VAL A 46 36.38 -22.55 -37.80
C VAL A 46 36.57 -21.35 -36.88
N LEU A 47 35.97 -21.40 -35.69
CA LEU A 47 36.04 -20.36 -34.67
C LEU A 47 36.86 -20.85 -33.46
N ASN A 48 37.51 -19.94 -32.72
CA ASN A 48 38.11 -20.30 -31.43
C ASN A 48 37.02 -20.62 -30.40
N ALA A 49 37.18 -21.70 -29.62
CA ALA A 49 36.19 -22.06 -28.60
C ALA A 49 36.11 -21.08 -27.41
N LYS A 50 37.18 -20.29 -27.16
CA LYS A 50 37.25 -19.36 -26.02
C LYS A 50 36.42 -18.09 -26.21
N ASP A 51 36.45 -17.52 -27.42
CA ASP A 51 35.88 -16.19 -27.71
C ASP A 51 35.05 -16.15 -29.02
N SER A 52 34.87 -17.30 -29.69
CA SER A 52 34.15 -17.43 -30.96
C SER A 52 34.71 -16.57 -32.11
N THR A 53 35.97 -16.12 -32.01
CA THR A 53 36.63 -15.37 -33.10
C THR A 53 36.94 -16.27 -34.30
N LEU A 54 36.73 -15.76 -35.52
CA LEU A 54 36.97 -16.50 -36.75
C LEU A 54 38.46 -16.77 -36.96
N ARG A 55 38.82 -18.05 -37.09
CA ARG A 55 40.19 -18.48 -37.41
C ARG A 55 40.41 -18.66 -38.89
N LYS A 56 39.52 -19.41 -39.55
CA LYS A 56 39.62 -19.69 -40.97
C LYS A 56 38.24 -20.06 -41.51
N PHE A 57 38.00 -19.80 -42.77
CA PHE A 57 36.77 -20.21 -43.46
C PHE A 57 37.10 -20.71 -44.86
N MET A 58 36.22 -21.54 -45.40
CA MET A 58 36.23 -21.94 -46.80
C MET A 58 34.80 -22.23 -47.28
N ARG A 59 34.66 -22.49 -48.58
CA ARG A 59 33.42 -23.01 -49.14
C ARG A 59 33.59 -24.47 -49.57
N ALA A 60 32.59 -25.29 -49.31
CA ALA A 60 32.58 -26.69 -49.72
C ALA A 60 32.53 -26.83 -51.25
N ASN A 61 33.23 -27.83 -51.79
CA ASN A 61 33.30 -28.09 -53.23
C ASN A 61 32.02 -28.76 -53.77
N SER A 62 31.99 -29.10 -55.07
CA SER A 62 30.80 -29.66 -55.75
C SER A 62 30.27 -30.97 -55.18
N SER A 63 31.09 -31.73 -54.45
CA SER A 63 30.67 -32.94 -53.73
C SER A 63 30.30 -32.68 -52.26
N GLY A 64 30.28 -31.42 -51.83
CA GLY A 64 30.04 -31.01 -50.44
C GLY A 64 31.25 -31.18 -49.52
N ALA A 65 32.42 -31.57 -50.05
CA ALA A 65 33.62 -31.78 -49.26
C ALA A 65 34.33 -30.47 -48.88
N PHE A 66 34.85 -30.41 -47.67
CA PHE A 66 35.71 -29.35 -47.18
C PHE A 66 36.98 -29.91 -46.53
N ASN A 67 38.09 -29.19 -46.67
CA ASN A 67 39.35 -29.49 -46.00
C ASN A 67 40.08 -28.18 -45.68
N LEU A 68 40.12 -27.83 -44.39
CA LEU A 68 40.79 -26.65 -43.85
C LEU A 68 42.10 -27.08 -43.20
N SER A 69 43.21 -26.86 -43.89
CA SER A 69 44.57 -27.10 -43.39
C SER A 69 45.19 -25.83 -42.78
N GLY A 70 46.30 -25.99 -42.05
CA GLY A 70 47.04 -24.88 -41.45
C GLY A 70 46.39 -24.31 -40.18
N LEU A 71 45.68 -25.15 -39.43
CA LEU A 71 45.22 -24.81 -38.09
C LEU A 71 46.37 -24.96 -37.07
N GLY A 72 46.24 -24.32 -35.91
CA GLY A 72 47.15 -24.52 -34.77
C GLY A 72 46.58 -25.51 -33.75
N LYS A 73 47.39 -25.92 -32.77
CA LYS A 73 46.91 -26.69 -31.60
C LYS A 73 45.91 -25.84 -30.81
N GLY A 74 44.75 -26.41 -30.44
CA GLY A 74 43.74 -25.70 -29.68
C GLY A 74 42.34 -26.32 -29.75
N SER A 75 41.40 -25.70 -29.05
CA SER A 75 39.97 -26.04 -29.08
C SER A 75 39.21 -25.09 -29.99
N PHE A 76 38.44 -25.64 -30.92
CA PHE A 76 37.74 -24.92 -31.96
C PHE A 76 36.26 -25.28 -32.01
N ILE A 77 35.50 -24.45 -32.72
CA ILE A 77 34.10 -24.67 -33.09
C ILE A 77 34.05 -24.70 -34.61
N LEU A 78 33.52 -25.79 -35.18
CA LEU A 78 33.13 -25.85 -36.58
C LEU A 78 31.71 -25.28 -36.70
N LEU A 79 31.54 -24.22 -37.48
CA LEU A 79 30.26 -23.63 -37.84
C LEU A 79 30.05 -23.81 -39.35
N VAL A 80 28.99 -24.50 -39.74
CA VAL A 80 28.62 -24.71 -41.13
C VAL A 80 27.25 -24.12 -41.41
N THR A 81 27.13 -23.31 -42.45
CA THR A 81 25.87 -22.70 -42.87
C THR A 81 25.60 -22.92 -44.36
N TYR A 82 24.33 -23.19 -44.69
CA TYR A 82 23.86 -23.33 -46.06
C TYR A 82 22.43 -22.77 -46.19
N PRO A 83 22.06 -22.06 -47.28
CA PRO A 83 20.73 -21.47 -47.44
C PRO A 83 19.63 -22.52 -47.27
N ASP A 84 18.60 -22.19 -46.49
CA ASP A 84 17.46 -23.06 -46.16
C ASP A 84 17.74 -24.31 -45.30
N TYR A 85 18.97 -24.52 -44.82
CA TYR A 85 19.36 -25.62 -43.92
C TYR A 85 19.75 -25.11 -42.53
N ALA A 86 19.53 -25.93 -41.51
CA ALA A 86 19.93 -25.62 -40.14
C ALA A 86 21.45 -25.52 -40.02
N ASP A 87 21.93 -24.49 -39.32
CA ASP A 87 23.36 -24.30 -39.09
C ASP A 87 23.89 -25.45 -38.22
N TYR A 88 25.00 -26.03 -38.63
CA TYR A 88 25.67 -27.09 -37.89
C TYR A 88 26.79 -26.50 -37.03
N VAL A 89 26.82 -26.85 -35.74
CA VAL A 89 27.80 -26.34 -34.78
C VAL A 89 28.35 -27.46 -33.94
N GLU A 90 29.65 -27.71 -33.99
CA GLU A 90 30.31 -28.74 -33.18
C GLU A 90 31.67 -28.28 -32.67
N LYS A 91 32.01 -28.66 -31.43
CA LYS A 91 33.31 -28.38 -30.82
C LYS A 91 34.29 -29.51 -31.11
N PHE A 92 35.53 -29.18 -31.47
CA PHE A 92 36.59 -30.16 -31.67
C PHE A 92 37.94 -29.64 -31.16
N THR A 93 38.90 -30.54 -30.96
CA THR A 93 40.24 -30.21 -30.48
C THR A 93 41.30 -30.80 -31.40
N LEU A 94 42.37 -30.04 -31.64
CA LEU A 94 43.55 -30.49 -32.38
C LEU A 94 44.74 -30.47 -31.42
N ASP A 95 45.45 -31.59 -31.31
CA ASP A 95 46.58 -31.76 -30.41
C ASP A 95 47.72 -32.56 -31.06
N SER A 96 48.82 -32.74 -30.32
CA SER A 96 50.06 -33.34 -30.84
C SER A 96 49.90 -34.81 -31.28
N VAL A 97 48.82 -35.48 -30.87
CA VAL A 97 48.44 -36.86 -31.21
C VAL A 97 47.38 -36.88 -32.32
N HIS A 98 46.40 -35.97 -32.25
CA HIS A 98 45.32 -35.81 -33.23
C HIS A 98 45.54 -34.54 -34.05
N THR A 99 46.40 -34.65 -35.06
CA THR A 99 46.74 -33.52 -35.92
C THR A 99 45.61 -33.19 -36.91
N ASP A 100 44.74 -34.14 -37.24
CA ASP A 100 43.54 -33.87 -38.03
C ASP A 100 42.25 -34.34 -37.35
N HIS A 101 41.15 -33.64 -37.64
CA HIS A 101 39.81 -34.02 -37.19
C HIS A 101 38.90 -34.24 -38.41
N ASN A 102 38.38 -35.46 -38.57
CA ASN A 102 37.49 -35.80 -39.67
C ASN A 102 36.05 -35.93 -39.17
N PHE A 103 35.17 -35.04 -39.62
CA PHE A 103 33.75 -35.06 -39.28
C PHE A 103 32.93 -36.06 -40.11
N GLY A 104 33.54 -36.74 -41.08
CA GLY A 104 32.84 -37.65 -41.97
C GLY A 104 31.70 -36.95 -42.72
N ASN A 105 30.56 -37.63 -42.85
CA ASN A 105 29.35 -37.04 -43.45
C ASN A 105 28.55 -36.25 -42.40
N ILE A 106 28.50 -34.93 -42.58
CA ILE A 106 27.63 -34.02 -41.82
C ILE A 106 26.31 -33.89 -42.58
N ASN A 107 25.27 -34.51 -42.05
CA ASN A 107 23.92 -34.47 -42.61
C ASN A 107 23.19 -33.21 -42.11
N MET A 108 23.04 -32.22 -42.99
CA MET A 108 22.30 -30.99 -42.68
C MET A 108 20.80 -31.18 -42.96
N ALA A 109 19.96 -30.72 -42.03
CA ALA A 109 18.51 -30.79 -42.14
C ALA A 109 17.92 -29.48 -42.66
N LEU A 110 16.92 -29.55 -43.56
CA LEU A 110 16.17 -28.39 -44.03
C LEU A 110 15.46 -27.66 -42.88
N LYS A 111 15.60 -26.33 -42.81
CA LYS A 111 14.92 -25.48 -41.80
C LYS A 111 13.41 -25.67 -41.84
N SER A 112 12.82 -25.87 -43.02
CA SER A 112 11.39 -26.10 -43.19
C SER A 112 10.89 -27.36 -42.48
N ARG A 113 11.72 -28.40 -42.37
CA ARG A 113 11.36 -29.65 -41.67
C ARG A 113 11.50 -29.53 -40.16
N LEU A 114 12.56 -28.88 -39.67
CA LEU A 114 12.64 -28.48 -38.26
C LEU A 114 11.47 -27.57 -37.88
N LEU A 115 11.08 -26.63 -38.75
CA LEU A 115 9.90 -25.79 -38.54
C LEU A 115 8.59 -26.60 -38.57
N LYS A 116 8.48 -27.65 -39.40
CA LYS A 116 7.30 -28.56 -39.44
C LYS A 116 7.21 -29.43 -38.18
N GLU A 117 8.35 -29.90 -37.67
CA GLU A 117 8.44 -30.69 -36.43
C GLU A 117 8.27 -29.81 -35.18
N VAL A 118 8.75 -28.57 -35.22
CA VAL A 118 8.50 -27.51 -34.22
C VAL A 118 7.06 -26.97 -34.31
N LEU A 119 6.40 -27.02 -35.47
CA LEU A 119 4.97 -26.71 -35.61
C LEU A 119 4.10 -27.78 -34.93
N ILE A 120 4.52 -29.05 -34.97
CA ILE A 120 3.84 -30.16 -34.27
C ILE A 120 4.14 -30.13 -32.77
N LYS A 121 5.33 -29.66 -32.37
CA LYS A 121 5.68 -29.34 -30.97
C LYS A 121 5.55 -27.85 -30.66
N GLY A 122 4.54 -27.19 -31.21
CA GLY A 122 4.25 -25.79 -30.92
C GLY A 122 3.76 -25.62 -29.48
N THR A 123 4.65 -25.71 -28.50
CA THR A 123 4.41 -25.16 -27.17
C THR A 123 4.17 -23.68 -27.37
N VAL A 124 2.89 -23.29 -27.28
CA VAL A 124 2.45 -21.90 -27.18
C VAL A 124 3.40 -21.18 -26.24
N ALA A 125 4.14 -20.17 -26.72
CA ALA A 125 5.09 -19.44 -25.89
C ALA A 125 4.35 -18.94 -24.63
N ALA A 126 4.65 -19.55 -23.49
CA ALA A 126 3.90 -19.33 -22.25
C ALA A 126 4.02 -17.89 -21.76
N VAL A 127 5.12 -17.22 -22.11
CA VAL A 127 5.43 -15.83 -21.77
C VAL A 127 5.98 -15.11 -23.01
N LYS A 128 5.47 -13.91 -23.28
CA LYS A 128 5.95 -13.00 -24.32
C LYS A 128 6.14 -11.60 -23.75
N ILE A 129 7.34 -11.03 -23.88
CA ILE A 129 7.63 -9.66 -23.44
C ILE A 129 7.42 -8.71 -24.62
N LYS A 130 6.55 -7.72 -24.46
CA LYS A 130 6.30 -6.63 -25.43
C LYS A 130 6.60 -5.29 -24.77
N GLY A 131 7.82 -4.79 -24.95
CA GLY A 131 8.26 -3.54 -24.31
C GLY A 131 8.20 -3.64 -22.78
N ASP A 132 7.37 -2.79 -22.15
CA ASP A 132 7.15 -2.76 -20.69
C ASP A 132 6.02 -3.71 -20.22
N THR A 133 5.44 -4.51 -21.13
CA THR A 133 4.37 -5.47 -20.82
C THR A 133 4.84 -6.91 -20.91
N THR A 134 4.60 -7.70 -19.87
CA THR A 134 4.75 -9.17 -19.89
C THR A 134 3.40 -9.81 -20.17
N GLU A 135 3.26 -10.54 -21.27
CA GLU A 135 2.04 -11.23 -21.70
C GLU A 135 2.20 -12.75 -21.43
N TYR A 136 1.31 -13.31 -20.60
CA TYR A 136 1.21 -14.73 -20.34
C TYR A 136 0.06 -15.32 -21.15
N ASN A 137 0.32 -16.40 -21.88
CA ASN A 137 -0.72 -17.10 -22.61
C ASN A 137 -1.42 -18.11 -21.67
N ALA A 138 -2.70 -17.91 -21.39
CA ALA A 138 -3.43 -18.77 -20.47
C ALA A 138 -3.52 -20.22 -20.97
N LYS A 139 -3.52 -20.46 -22.30
CA LYS A 139 -3.55 -21.81 -22.90
C LYS A 139 -2.29 -22.62 -22.67
N ALA A 140 -1.18 -21.97 -22.30
CA ALA A 140 0.09 -22.65 -22.00
C ALA A 140 0.15 -23.23 -20.58
N PHE A 141 -0.86 -22.94 -19.74
CA PHE A 141 -0.97 -23.41 -18.36
C PHE A 141 -2.15 -24.37 -18.24
N VAL A 142 -2.05 -25.36 -17.36
CA VAL A 142 -3.11 -26.35 -17.16
C VAL A 142 -4.15 -25.77 -16.21
N ILE A 143 -5.29 -25.35 -16.78
CA ILE A 143 -6.43 -24.83 -16.02
C ILE A 143 -7.48 -25.93 -15.96
N GLN A 144 -7.78 -26.45 -14.77
CA GLN A 144 -8.87 -27.41 -14.63
C GLN A 144 -10.23 -26.76 -14.92
N PRO A 145 -11.21 -27.53 -15.42
CA PRO A 145 -12.57 -27.02 -15.57
C PRO A 145 -13.06 -26.42 -14.25
N ASN A 146 -13.52 -25.17 -14.29
CA ASN A 146 -13.99 -24.36 -13.15
C ASN A 146 -12.91 -23.83 -12.18
N SER A 147 -11.60 -23.96 -12.47
CA SER A 147 -10.57 -23.21 -11.72
C SER A 147 -10.76 -21.70 -11.90
N LYS A 148 -10.48 -20.92 -10.86
CA LYS A 148 -10.59 -19.46 -10.89
C LYS A 148 -9.38 -18.84 -11.58
N VAL A 149 -9.45 -17.56 -11.97
CA VAL A 149 -8.26 -16.87 -12.51
C VAL A 149 -7.15 -16.76 -11.47
N GLU A 150 -7.48 -16.72 -10.19
CA GLU A 150 -6.51 -16.80 -9.08
C GLU A 150 -5.62 -18.04 -9.20
N ASP A 151 -6.21 -19.20 -9.50
CA ASP A 151 -5.46 -20.45 -9.67
C ASP A 151 -4.53 -20.39 -10.88
N LEU A 152 -4.98 -19.77 -11.98
CA LEU A 152 -4.15 -19.48 -13.15
C LEU A 152 -2.97 -18.57 -12.75
N LEU A 153 -3.23 -17.48 -12.02
CA LEU A 153 -2.19 -16.53 -11.61
C LEU A 153 -1.13 -17.16 -10.70
N LYS A 154 -1.53 -18.07 -9.80
CA LYS A 154 -0.60 -18.84 -8.96
C LYS A 154 0.34 -19.75 -9.77
N GLN A 155 -0.03 -20.11 -11.00
CA GLN A 155 0.82 -20.88 -11.91
C GLN A 155 1.74 -19.99 -12.76
N LEU A 156 1.49 -18.68 -12.85
CA LEU A 156 2.27 -17.77 -13.71
C LEU A 156 3.63 -17.43 -13.08
N PRO A 157 4.74 -17.50 -13.85
CA PRO A 157 6.06 -17.15 -13.36
C PRO A 157 6.13 -15.72 -12.82
N GLY A 158 6.68 -15.57 -11.61
CA GLY A 158 6.81 -14.28 -10.95
C GLY A 158 5.51 -13.62 -10.51
N ILE A 159 4.40 -14.38 -10.43
CA ILE A 159 3.19 -13.94 -9.77
C ILE A 159 2.96 -14.83 -8.54
N GLN A 160 2.66 -14.20 -7.42
CA GLN A 160 2.32 -14.84 -6.16
C GLN A 160 0.96 -14.29 -5.72
N VAL A 161 0.11 -15.16 -5.19
CA VAL A 161 -1.16 -14.76 -4.59
C VAL A 161 -1.21 -15.33 -3.19
N ASP A 162 -1.43 -14.49 -2.18
CA ASP A 162 -1.48 -14.90 -0.78
C ASP A 162 -2.87 -15.39 -0.35
N LYS A 163 -3.05 -15.63 0.95
CA LYS A 163 -4.31 -16.14 1.53
C LYS A 163 -5.48 -15.15 1.37
N ASP A 164 -5.18 -13.87 1.34
CA ASP A 164 -6.14 -12.76 1.28
C ASP A 164 -6.35 -12.31 -0.19
N GLY A 165 -5.91 -13.13 -1.15
CA GLY A 165 -6.02 -12.84 -2.58
C GLY A 165 -5.09 -11.74 -3.09
N LYS A 166 -4.25 -11.14 -2.24
CA LYS A 166 -3.35 -10.06 -2.65
C LYS A 166 -2.29 -10.62 -3.59
N ILE A 167 -2.16 -9.95 -4.72
CA ILE A 167 -1.34 -10.40 -5.84
C ILE A 167 -0.02 -9.63 -5.80
N THR A 168 1.08 -10.35 -5.78
CA THR A 168 2.43 -9.80 -5.94
C THR A 168 2.99 -10.27 -7.27
N ALA A 169 3.25 -9.35 -8.19
CA ALA A 169 3.83 -9.64 -9.49
C ALA A 169 5.21 -8.99 -9.60
N GLN A 170 6.20 -9.79 -9.97
CA GLN A 170 7.61 -9.41 -10.07
C GLN A 170 8.11 -8.75 -8.78
N GLY A 171 7.64 -9.22 -7.61
CA GLY A 171 7.98 -8.68 -6.29
C GLY A 171 7.23 -7.41 -5.87
N GLN A 172 6.40 -6.81 -6.74
CA GLN A 172 5.55 -5.66 -6.39
C GLN A 172 4.11 -6.12 -6.16
N THR A 173 3.44 -5.56 -5.15
CA THR A 173 1.99 -5.70 -5.04
C THR A 173 1.32 -5.11 -6.29
N VAL A 174 0.54 -5.93 -6.98
CA VAL A 174 -0.34 -5.51 -8.06
C VAL A 174 -1.45 -4.71 -7.40
N LYS A 175 -1.57 -3.44 -7.79
CA LYS A 175 -2.58 -2.53 -7.23
C LYS A 175 -3.89 -2.56 -8.02
N LYS A 176 -3.85 -2.98 -9.30
CA LYS A 176 -5.02 -3.03 -10.18
C LYS A 176 -5.06 -4.31 -11.02
N VAL A 177 -6.23 -4.95 -11.14
CA VAL A 177 -6.51 -5.95 -12.19
C VAL A 177 -7.64 -5.45 -13.08
N LEU A 178 -7.36 -5.30 -14.36
CA LEU A 178 -8.30 -4.91 -15.39
C LEU A 178 -8.85 -6.14 -16.11
N VAL A 179 -10.03 -6.01 -16.70
CA VAL A 179 -10.61 -6.96 -17.65
C VAL A 179 -10.79 -6.25 -18.99
N ASP A 180 -10.16 -6.79 -20.03
CA ASP A 180 -10.18 -6.20 -21.38
C ASP A 180 -9.79 -4.71 -21.44
N GLY A 181 -8.90 -4.29 -20.52
CA GLY A 181 -8.41 -2.91 -20.42
C GLY A 181 -9.28 -1.98 -19.57
N GLU A 182 -10.34 -2.49 -18.97
CA GLU A 182 -11.27 -1.73 -18.12
C GLU A 182 -11.29 -2.25 -16.68
N GLU A 183 -11.62 -1.39 -15.73
CA GLU A 183 -11.84 -1.78 -14.33
C GLU A 183 -13.12 -2.65 -14.25
N PHE A 184 -12.98 -3.85 -13.70
CA PHE A 184 -14.07 -4.83 -13.63
C PHE A 184 -14.72 -4.74 -12.26
N PHE A 185 -15.74 -3.87 -12.20
CA PHE A 185 -16.36 -3.43 -10.95
C PHE A 185 -15.30 -2.95 -9.96
N GLY A 186 -14.47 -1.95 -10.25
CA GLY A 186 -13.52 -1.36 -9.28
C GLY A 186 -12.04 -1.70 -9.49
N ASP A 187 -11.20 -1.22 -8.56
CA ASP A 187 -9.74 -1.21 -8.71
C ASP A 187 -9.03 -2.46 -8.15
N ASP A 188 -9.72 -3.35 -7.44
CA ASP A 188 -9.07 -4.44 -6.72
C ASP A 188 -8.77 -5.68 -7.58
N PRO A 189 -7.51 -6.13 -7.55
CA PRO A 189 -7.08 -7.39 -8.13
C PRO A 189 -7.91 -8.65 -7.83
N THR A 190 -8.45 -8.79 -6.62
CA THR A 190 -9.12 -10.02 -6.16
C THR A 190 -10.48 -10.26 -6.83
N LEU A 191 -11.13 -9.19 -7.26
CA LEU A 191 -12.45 -9.21 -7.90
C LEU A 191 -12.49 -10.05 -9.14
N VAL A 192 -11.53 -9.75 -10.01
CA VAL A 192 -11.39 -10.40 -11.29
C VAL A 192 -10.90 -11.82 -11.05
N THR A 193 -9.94 -11.97 -10.14
CA THR A 193 -9.20 -13.20 -10.01
C THR A 193 -9.98 -14.30 -9.28
N LYS A 194 -10.85 -13.94 -8.33
CA LYS A 194 -11.66 -14.90 -7.57
C LYS A 194 -13.04 -15.20 -8.18
N ASN A 195 -13.53 -14.40 -9.12
CA ASN A 195 -14.89 -14.53 -9.66
C ASN A 195 -14.94 -14.82 -11.17
N ILE A 196 -13.86 -14.56 -11.91
CA ILE A 196 -13.73 -15.03 -13.29
C ILE A 196 -13.09 -16.42 -13.27
N ARG A 197 -13.57 -17.29 -14.17
CA ARG A 197 -12.97 -18.62 -14.36
C ARG A 197 -11.72 -18.53 -15.25
N GLY A 198 -10.68 -19.27 -14.89
CA GLY A 198 -9.42 -19.31 -15.62
C GLY A 198 -9.58 -19.73 -17.09
N ASP A 199 -10.53 -20.62 -17.38
CA ASP A 199 -10.80 -21.11 -18.74
C ASP A 199 -11.46 -20.06 -19.66
N MET A 200 -11.93 -18.94 -19.10
CA MET A 200 -12.46 -17.80 -19.85
C MET A 200 -11.36 -16.82 -20.29
N VAL A 201 -10.16 -16.95 -19.74
CA VAL A 201 -9.03 -16.06 -20.04
C VAL A 201 -8.34 -16.50 -21.34
N ASP A 202 -8.13 -15.54 -22.24
CA ASP A 202 -7.28 -15.73 -23.42
C ASP A 202 -5.81 -15.47 -23.07
N LYS A 203 -5.53 -14.35 -22.40
CA LYS A 203 -4.18 -13.97 -21.95
C LYS A 203 -4.20 -13.05 -20.73
N VAL A 204 -3.10 -13.06 -19.99
CA VAL A 204 -2.86 -12.17 -18.83
C VAL A 204 -1.70 -11.24 -19.18
N GLN A 205 -1.88 -9.93 -19.03
CA GLN A 205 -0.85 -8.93 -19.32
C GLN A 205 -0.44 -8.24 -18.02
N LEU A 206 0.85 -8.07 -17.75
CA LEU A 206 1.39 -7.38 -16.58
C LEU A 206 2.22 -6.17 -17.03
N TYR A 207 1.87 -4.98 -16.55
CA TYR A 207 2.56 -3.72 -16.90
C TYR A 207 2.38 -2.66 -15.80
N ASP A 208 3.13 -1.55 -15.90
CA ASP A 208 2.96 -0.37 -15.04
C ASP A 208 1.97 0.62 -15.67
N LYS A 209 0.79 0.81 -15.07
CA LYS A 209 -0.20 1.81 -15.49
C LYS A 209 0.13 3.14 -14.80
N THR A 210 0.31 4.20 -15.59
CA THR A 210 0.43 5.59 -15.09
C THR A 210 -0.94 6.12 -14.68
N SER A 211 -0.99 7.19 -13.88
CA SER A 211 -2.26 7.87 -13.54
C SER A 211 -3.06 8.27 -14.80
N ASP A 212 -4.37 8.51 -14.65
CA ASP A 212 -5.22 8.95 -15.77
C ASP A 212 -4.74 10.29 -16.36
N GLN A 213 -4.29 11.21 -15.50
CA GLN A 213 -3.71 12.49 -15.92
C GLN A 213 -2.39 12.27 -16.66
N ALA A 214 -1.48 11.43 -16.16
CA ALA A 214 -0.21 11.14 -16.82
C ALA A 214 -0.38 10.33 -18.12
N ALA A 215 -1.32 9.38 -18.14
CA ALA A 215 -1.69 8.62 -19.34
C ALA A 215 -2.26 9.55 -20.42
N PHE A 216 -2.99 10.59 -20.02
CA PHE A 216 -3.53 11.58 -20.93
C PHE A 216 -2.49 12.61 -21.38
N THR A 217 -1.69 13.17 -20.47
CA THR A 217 -0.69 14.20 -20.79
C THR A 217 0.57 13.63 -21.45
N GLY A 218 0.82 12.32 -21.28
CA GLY A 218 2.08 11.69 -21.67
C GLY A 218 3.24 12.07 -20.75
N ILE A 219 2.96 12.81 -19.68
CA ILE A 219 3.93 13.29 -18.71
C ILE A 219 3.65 12.54 -17.44
N ASP A 220 4.57 11.61 -17.19
CA ASP A 220 4.64 10.82 -15.98
C ASP A 220 4.62 11.79 -14.79
N ASP A 221 3.66 11.62 -13.89
CA ASP A 221 3.50 12.37 -12.64
C ASP A 221 4.12 11.62 -11.46
N GLY A 222 4.68 10.43 -11.70
CA GLY A 222 5.39 9.63 -10.71
C GLY A 222 4.48 8.61 -10.04
N ASP A 223 3.17 8.67 -10.32
CA ASP A 223 2.20 7.70 -9.85
C ASP A 223 2.06 6.58 -10.89
N LYS A 224 2.66 5.44 -10.56
CA LYS A 224 2.57 4.20 -11.35
C LYS A 224 2.05 3.09 -10.47
N THR A 225 1.12 2.33 -11.03
CA THR A 225 0.51 1.18 -10.39
C THR A 225 0.80 -0.07 -11.20
N LYS A 226 1.41 -1.08 -10.56
CA LYS A 226 1.53 -2.41 -11.16
C LYS A 226 0.14 -2.94 -11.40
N THR A 227 -0.12 -3.25 -12.67
CA THR A 227 -1.44 -3.59 -13.16
C THR A 227 -1.37 -4.90 -13.94
N ILE A 228 -2.30 -5.79 -13.64
CA ILE A 228 -2.57 -6.96 -14.47
C ILE A 228 -3.80 -6.66 -15.33
N ASN A 229 -3.82 -7.05 -16.59
CA ASN A 229 -4.99 -7.00 -17.45
C ASN A 229 -5.32 -8.41 -17.93
N ILE A 230 -6.50 -8.91 -17.58
CA ILE A 230 -7.03 -10.21 -17.99
C ILE A 230 -7.88 -9.98 -19.24
N LYS A 231 -7.46 -10.53 -20.38
CA LYS A 231 -8.30 -10.52 -21.57
C LYS A 231 -9.20 -11.74 -21.60
N LEU A 232 -10.50 -11.52 -21.73
CA LEU A 232 -11.48 -12.60 -21.84
C LEU A 232 -11.62 -13.04 -23.30
N LYS A 233 -12.09 -14.28 -23.48
CA LYS A 233 -12.58 -14.76 -24.78
C LYS A 233 -13.86 -14.01 -25.15
N GLU A 234 -14.06 -13.73 -26.45
CA GLU A 234 -15.20 -12.93 -26.93
C GLU A 234 -16.57 -13.53 -26.59
N ASP A 235 -16.68 -14.86 -26.53
CA ASP A 235 -17.90 -15.58 -26.19
C ASP A 235 -18.25 -15.57 -24.69
N LYS A 236 -17.45 -14.88 -23.85
CA LYS A 236 -17.51 -14.91 -22.38
C LYS A 236 -17.74 -13.53 -21.73
N LYS A 237 -18.26 -12.55 -22.47
CA LYS A 237 -18.47 -11.15 -22.02
C LYS A 237 -19.84 -10.84 -21.39
N ASN A 238 -20.66 -11.85 -21.11
CA ASN A 238 -21.98 -11.69 -20.47
C ASN A 238 -22.18 -12.71 -19.35
N GLY A 239 -22.67 -12.26 -18.20
CA GLY A 239 -22.99 -13.16 -17.10
C GLY A 239 -23.42 -12.49 -15.81
N TYR A 240 -23.62 -13.31 -14.79
CA TYR A 240 -23.91 -12.90 -13.42
C TYR A 240 -23.16 -13.78 -12.44
N PHE A 241 -22.89 -13.24 -11.26
CA PHE A 241 -22.31 -13.98 -10.14
C PHE A 241 -22.71 -13.35 -8.81
N GLY A 242 -22.76 -14.16 -7.77
CA GLY A 242 -23.13 -13.71 -6.44
C GLY A 242 -22.74 -14.71 -5.37
N LYS A 243 -23.02 -14.32 -4.12
CA LYS A 243 -22.67 -15.07 -2.93
C LYS A 243 -23.77 -14.90 -1.88
N ILE A 244 -24.15 -16.00 -1.24
CA ILE A 244 -24.95 -16.00 -0.01
C ILE A 244 -24.10 -16.67 1.07
N ASP A 245 -23.91 -16.03 2.21
CA ASP A 245 -23.21 -16.56 3.39
C ASP A 245 -24.08 -16.29 4.61
N ALA A 246 -24.56 -17.36 5.24
CA ALA A 246 -25.38 -17.31 6.44
C ALA A 246 -24.75 -18.20 7.49
N GLY A 247 -24.50 -17.65 8.68
CA GLY A 247 -23.88 -18.38 9.78
C GLY A 247 -24.45 -18.00 11.14
N VAL A 248 -24.52 -19.00 12.00
CA VAL A 248 -24.92 -18.90 13.41
C VAL A 248 -23.85 -19.55 14.27
N GLY A 249 -23.63 -19.00 15.45
CA GLY A 249 -22.52 -19.39 16.31
C GLY A 249 -22.87 -19.39 17.79
N THR A 250 -21.89 -19.80 18.60
CA THR A 250 -21.98 -19.74 20.06
C THR A 250 -22.12 -18.30 20.54
N ASP A 251 -22.56 -18.11 21.79
CA ASP A 251 -22.55 -16.79 22.46
C ASP A 251 -23.33 -15.69 21.72
N GLY A 252 -24.33 -16.09 20.92
CA GLY A 252 -25.16 -15.16 20.14
C GLY A 252 -24.46 -14.56 18.91
N PHE A 253 -23.32 -15.11 18.46
CA PHE A 253 -22.66 -14.66 17.25
C PHE A 253 -23.42 -15.11 15.98
N TYR A 254 -23.58 -14.21 15.03
CA TYR A 254 -24.21 -14.49 13.73
C TYR A 254 -23.60 -13.63 12.62
N GLN A 255 -23.74 -14.13 11.39
CA GLN A 255 -23.28 -13.45 10.19
C GLN A 255 -24.26 -13.73 9.04
N GLY A 256 -24.62 -12.69 8.30
CA GLY A 256 -25.38 -12.77 7.05
C GLY A 256 -24.72 -11.88 6.00
N GLN A 257 -24.57 -12.38 4.79
CA GLN A 257 -24.08 -11.64 3.64
C GLN A 257 -24.79 -12.15 2.37
N ALA A 258 -25.30 -11.23 1.58
CA ALA A 258 -25.81 -11.48 0.25
C ALA A 258 -25.18 -10.50 -0.73
N LEU A 259 -24.74 -11.00 -1.88
CA LEU A 259 -24.14 -10.22 -2.95
C LEU A 259 -24.63 -10.75 -4.30
N PHE A 260 -25.00 -9.84 -5.18
CA PHE A 260 -25.39 -10.14 -6.55
C PHE A 260 -24.76 -9.15 -7.52
N ASN A 261 -24.15 -9.66 -8.59
CA ASN A 261 -23.52 -8.87 -9.65
C ASN A 261 -23.99 -9.39 -11.00
N LYS A 262 -24.24 -8.47 -11.94
CA LYS A 262 -24.64 -8.77 -13.31
C LYS A 262 -23.90 -7.85 -14.27
N PHE A 263 -23.39 -8.41 -15.37
CA PHE A 263 -22.74 -7.63 -16.42
C PHE A 263 -23.16 -8.08 -17.82
N LYS A 264 -23.28 -7.10 -18.72
CA LYS A 264 -23.54 -7.29 -20.15
C LYS A 264 -22.67 -6.31 -20.94
N GLY A 265 -21.53 -6.78 -21.44
CA GLY A 265 -20.51 -5.90 -22.01
C GLY A 265 -20.04 -4.87 -20.98
N LYS A 266 -20.25 -3.58 -21.26
CA LYS A 266 -19.85 -2.46 -20.37
C LYS A 266 -20.88 -2.10 -19.30
N LYS A 267 -22.10 -2.65 -19.39
CA LYS A 267 -23.16 -2.46 -18.39
C LYS A 267 -22.94 -3.39 -17.23
N LYS A 268 -22.90 -2.82 -16.03
CA LYS A 268 -22.59 -3.50 -14.78
C LYS A 268 -23.59 -3.04 -13.71
N PHE A 269 -24.13 -4.00 -12.97
CA PHE A 269 -25.01 -3.76 -11.84
C PHE A 269 -24.61 -4.67 -10.69
N SER A 270 -24.54 -4.12 -9.48
CA SER A 270 -24.30 -4.90 -8.27
C SER A 270 -25.20 -4.45 -7.13
N ALA A 271 -25.55 -5.39 -6.26
CA ALA A 271 -26.28 -5.13 -5.03
C ALA A 271 -25.79 -6.05 -3.92
N TYR A 272 -25.76 -5.55 -2.69
CA TYR A 272 -25.35 -6.34 -1.54
C TYR A 272 -26.10 -5.94 -0.25
N GLY A 273 -26.06 -6.85 0.71
CA GLY A 273 -26.43 -6.62 2.10
C GLY A 273 -25.57 -7.46 3.04
N THR A 274 -25.20 -6.90 4.18
CA THR A 274 -24.52 -7.62 5.28
C THR A 274 -25.19 -7.31 6.61
N LEU A 275 -25.17 -8.30 7.50
CA LEU A 275 -25.52 -8.14 8.91
C LEU A 275 -24.64 -9.06 9.76
N GLY A 276 -24.26 -8.63 10.95
CA GLY A 276 -23.53 -9.51 11.86
C GLY A 276 -22.94 -8.81 13.06
N ASN A 277 -22.52 -9.61 14.02
CA ASN A 277 -21.80 -9.19 15.23
C ASN A 277 -20.44 -9.88 15.41
N THR A 278 -19.95 -10.56 14.36
CA THR A 278 -18.66 -11.28 14.35
C THR A 278 -17.46 -10.37 14.05
N GLY A 279 -17.64 -9.05 14.07
CA GLY A 279 -16.62 -8.08 13.69
C GLY A 279 -16.66 -7.66 12.23
N LYS A 280 -17.46 -8.30 11.36
CA LYS A 280 -17.63 -7.84 9.98
C LYS A 280 -18.56 -6.62 9.92
N THR A 281 -18.02 -5.45 9.54
CA THR A 281 -18.77 -4.19 9.49
C THR A 281 -19.34 -3.85 8.13
N GLY A 282 -18.94 -4.58 7.10
CA GLY A 282 -19.40 -4.39 5.73
C GLY A 282 -18.96 -5.55 4.86
N LEU A 283 -18.93 -5.31 3.56
CA LEU A 283 -18.20 -6.19 2.68
C LEU A 283 -16.71 -6.06 2.99
N GLY A 284 -16.03 -7.21 3.15
CA GLY A 284 -14.56 -7.25 3.19
C GLY A 284 -13.99 -6.53 1.98
N TRP A 285 -12.72 -6.10 2.06
CA TRP A 285 -12.03 -5.44 0.94
C TRP A 285 -12.33 -6.11 -0.42
N GLU A 286 -12.15 -7.44 -0.49
CA GLU A 286 -12.41 -8.24 -1.70
C GLU A 286 -13.84 -8.16 -2.23
N ASP A 287 -14.83 -7.99 -1.35
CA ASP A 287 -16.24 -7.93 -1.72
C ASP A 287 -16.71 -6.49 -1.97
N ASN A 288 -16.23 -5.51 -1.21
CA ASN A 288 -16.56 -4.08 -1.38
C ASN A 288 -16.05 -3.57 -2.72
N ASN A 289 -14.87 -4.04 -3.13
CA ASN A 289 -14.38 -3.66 -4.43
C ASN A 289 -15.31 -4.17 -5.53
N LYS A 290 -16.07 -5.29 -5.41
CA LYS A 290 -17.02 -5.83 -6.44
C LYS A 290 -18.15 -4.86 -6.81
N LEU A 291 -18.20 -3.73 -6.11
CA LEU A 291 -19.16 -2.65 -6.29
C LEU A 291 -18.53 -1.40 -6.93
N GLY A 292 -17.29 -1.44 -7.43
CA GLY A 292 -16.71 -0.32 -8.15
C GLY A 292 -16.42 0.94 -7.33
N THR A 293 -16.39 0.86 -6.00
CA THR A 293 -16.37 2.04 -5.12
C THR A 293 -14.97 2.43 -4.62
N SER A 294 -14.03 2.76 -5.51
CA SER A 294 -12.72 3.30 -5.11
C SER A 294 -12.52 4.78 -5.45
N GLY A 295 -12.40 5.60 -4.40
CA GLY A 295 -11.61 6.85 -4.39
C GLY A 295 -12.39 8.17 -4.41
N GLY A 296 -12.49 8.82 -3.25
CA GLY A 296 -12.70 10.27 -3.12
C GLY A 296 -11.35 11.00 -2.98
N VAL A 297 -11.28 12.25 -3.41
CA VAL A 297 -10.08 13.11 -3.24
C VAL A 297 -10.31 13.96 -2.00
N THR A 298 -9.38 13.91 -1.04
CA THR A 298 -9.41 14.75 0.17
C THR A 298 -8.23 15.73 0.12
N PHE A 299 -8.44 16.94 0.64
CA PHE A 299 -7.43 18.00 0.64
C PHE A 299 -7.00 18.32 2.07
N GLY A 300 -5.69 18.44 2.28
CA GLY A 300 -5.11 18.96 3.52
C GLY A 300 -5.23 20.48 3.61
N ASP A 301 -5.08 21.03 4.82
CA ASP A 301 -5.12 22.47 5.10
C ASP A 301 -3.94 23.25 4.48
N ASP A 302 -2.97 22.54 3.91
CA ASP A 302 -1.82 23.02 3.15
C ASP A 302 -2.09 23.12 1.62
N GLY A 303 -3.31 22.82 1.18
CA GLY A 303 -3.70 22.85 -0.23
C GLY A 303 -3.24 21.62 -1.02
N GLY A 304 -2.68 20.60 -0.35
CA GLY A 304 -2.33 19.33 -0.99
C GLY A 304 -3.57 18.47 -1.27
N ALA A 305 -3.75 18.08 -2.54
CA ALA A 305 -4.73 17.07 -2.93
C ALA A 305 -4.12 15.68 -2.76
N TYR A 306 -4.75 14.80 -1.99
CA TYR A 306 -4.38 13.38 -1.97
C TYR A 306 -5.62 12.51 -2.19
N PHE A 307 -5.40 11.38 -2.87
CA PHE A 307 -6.40 10.33 -2.97
C PHE A 307 -6.51 9.70 -1.58
N ASP A 308 -7.67 9.84 -0.95
CA ASP A 308 -7.91 9.19 0.32
C ASP A 308 -8.37 7.75 0.04
N GLY A 309 -7.48 6.80 0.34
CA GLY A 309 -7.83 5.39 0.54
C GLY A 309 -8.00 5.06 2.03
N SER A 310 -8.03 6.06 2.89
CA SER A 310 -7.91 6.00 4.35
C SER A 310 -8.91 6.95 5.01
N GLY A 311 -10.19 6.76 4.70
CA GLY A 311 -11.25 7.32 5.53
C GLY A 311 -11.10 6.75 6.93
N SER A 312 -10.61 7.60 7.84
CA SER A 312 -10.45 7.38 9.28
C SER A 312 -11.81 7.24 10.00
N ASP A 313 -12.75 6.48 9.43
CA ASP A 313 -14.01 6.14 10.10
C ASP A 313 -13.97 4.64 10.39
N ASN A 314 -13.53 4.31 11.61
CA ASN A 314 -13.36 2.96 12.17
C ASN A 314 -14.71 2.24 12.35
N GLY A 315 -15.44 2.04 11.25
CA GLY A 315 -16.79 1.48 11.27
C GLY A 315 -17.28 1.05 9.90
N LEU A 316 -18.22 1.81 9.34
CA LEU A 316 -18.99 1.43 8.15
C LEU A 316 -18.22 1.52 6.81
N ASP A 317 -17.05 2.18 6.77
CA ASP A 317 -16.17 2.24 5.59
C ASP A 317 -14.80 1.58 5.82
N SER A 318 -14.71 0.67 6.81
CA SER A 318 -13.46 -0.07 7.06
C SER A 318 -12.94 -0.70 5.77
N PHE A 319 -11.69 -0.38 5.40
CA PHE A 319 -11.04 -0.91 4.20
C PHE A 319 -10.98 -2.44 4.22
N SER A 320 -10.79 -3.05 5.40
CA SER A 320 -10.77 -4.50 5.59
C SER A 320 -12.17 -5.12 5.65
N GLY A 321 -13.23 -4.30 5.76
CA GLY A 321 -14.61 -4.69 6.04
C GLY A 321 -14.81 -5.32 7.42
N ASN A 322 -13.79 -5.21 8.29
CA ASN A 322 -13.82 -5.64 9.67
C ASN A 322 -13.75 -4.41 10.60
N TYR A 323 -14.37 -4.54 11.76
CA TYR A 323 -14.24 -3.62 12.87
C TYR A 323 -12.87 -3.80 13.52
N GLU A 324 -12.07 -2.74 13.54
CA GLU A 324 -10.75 -2.72 14.18
C GLU A 324 -10.76 -1.91 15.49
N GLY A 325 -11.95 -1.50 15.94
CA GLY A 325 -12.13 -0.77 17.20
C GLY A 325 -12.36 -1.68 18.40
N ASP A 326 -12.59 -1.04 19.54
CA ASP A 326 -12.90 -1.70 20.81
C ASP A 326 -14.39 -1.98 20.96
N GLY A 327 -14.75 -3.04 21.68
CA GLY A 327 -16.13 -3.44 21.93
C GLY A 327 -16.65 -4.53 20.99
N ILE A 328 -17.93 -4.83 21.11
CA ILE A 328 -18.62 -5.83 20.28
C ILE A 328 -19.46 -5.07 19.26
N PRO A 329 -19.05 -5.05 17.97
CA PRO A 329 -19.78 -4.34 16.94
C PRO A 329 -21.00 -5.14 16.47
N VAL A 330 -22.10 -4.44 16.20
CA VAL A 330 -23.26 -4.95 15.47
C VAL A 330 -23.43 -4.08 14.23
N ALA A 331 -23.13 -4.64 13.07
CA ALA A 331 -23.17 -3.92 11.82
C ALA A 331 -24.29 -4.43 10.91
N ARG A 332 -24.92 -3.51 10.20
CA ARG A 332 -25.92 -3.78 9.16
C ARG A 332 -25.63 -2.85 8.01
N THR A 333 -25.31 -3.38 6.84
CA THR A 333 -24.97 -2.55 5.68
C THR A 333 -25.64 -3.06 4.42
N GLY A 334 -25.80 -2.19 3.45
CA GLY A 334 -26.23 -2.56 2.12
C GLY A 334 -25.87 -1.48 1.12
N GLY A 335 -25.98 -1.83 -0.15
CA GLY A 335 -25.74 -0.87 -1.19
C GLY A 335 -25.92 -1.44 -2.59
N VAL A 336 -25.92 -0.52 -3.53
CA VAL A 336 -26.12 -0.78 -4.95
C VAL A 336 -25.10 -0.02 -5.77
N HIS A 337 -24.75 -0.60 -6.91
CA HIS A 337 -23.79 -0.05 -7.85
C HIS A 337 -24.32 -0.18 -9.29
N TYR A 338 -24.10 0.86 -10.08
CA TYR A 338 -24.36 0.87 -11.51
C TYR A 338 -23.18 1.50 -12.26
N ASP A 339 -22.71 0.84 -13.31
CA ASP A 339 -21.64 1.34 -14.18
C ASP A 339 -22.00 1.02 -15.64
N ASP A 340 -21.89 2.00 -16.53
CA ASP A 340 -22.15 1.85 -17.97
C ASP A 340 -21.27 2.78 -18.79
N LYS A 341 -20.87 2.33 -19.98
CA LYS A 341 -20.25 3.13 -21.04
C LYS A 341 -20.92 2.87 -22.36
N TRP A 342 -21.30 3.94 -23.06
CA TRP A 342 -22.06 3.84 -24.32
C TRP A 342 -21.49 4.75 -25.40
N LYS A 343 -21.95 4.52 -26.64
CA LYS A 343 -21.52 5.24 -27.86
C LYS A 343 -19.99 5.24 -28.04
N ALA A 344 -19.40 4.04 -28.12
CA ALA A 344 -17.96 3.85 -28.29
C ALA A 344 -17.11 4.60 -27.23
N ASP A 345 -17.54 4.47 -25.97
CA ASP A 345 -16.91 5.07 -24.77
C ASP A 345 -16.89 6.58 -24.77
N LYS A 346 -17.79 7.20 -25.55
CA LYS A 346 -17.96 8.65 -25.51
C LYS A 346 -18.53 9.09 -24.16
N TYR A 347 -19.43 8.30 -23.60
CA TYR A 347 -20.09 8.60 -22.32
C TYR A 347 -19.87 7.45 -21.36
N GLY A 348 -19.67 7.77 -20.09
CA GLY A 348 -19.58 6.82 -18.99
C GLY A 348 -20.28 7.34 -17.75
N LEU A 349 -20.99 6.47 -17.05
CA LEU A 349 -21.66 6.76 -15.78
C LEU A 349 -21.28 5.67 -14.78
N ASN A 350 -20.89 6.08 -13.59
CA ASN A 350 -20.61 5.23 -12.45
C ASN A 350 -21.38 5.78 -11.25
N THR A 351 -22.17 4.96 -10.55
CA THR A 351 -23.02 5.40 -9.46
C THR A 351 -23.06 4.36 -8.36
N ASN A 352 -22.92 4.80 -7.12
CA ASN A 352 -22.90 3.98 -5.91
C ASN A 352 -23.85 4.58 -4.89
N TYR A 353 -24.67 3.74 -4.26
CA TYR A 353 -25.44 4.14 -3.09
C TYR A 353 -25.21 3.13 -1.96
N LYS A 354 -24.88 3.62 -0.78
CA LYS A 354 -24.58 2.82 0.41
C LYS A 354 -25.41 3.29 1.59
N ILE A 355 -25.89 2.35 2.38
CA ILE A 355 -26.62 2.58 3.62
C ILE A 355 -26.09 1.63 4.69
N GLY A 356 -25.97 2.10 5.92
CA GLY A 356 -25.58 1.21 7.01
C GLY A 356 -25.77 1.80 8.40
N SER A 357 -25.82 0.89 9.37
CA SER A 357 -25.81 1.20 10.80
C SER A 357 -24.74 0.38 11.52
N LEU A 358 -24.09 0.99 12.51
CA LEU A 358 -23.13 0.34 13.38
C LEU A 358 -23.46 0.71 14.83
N SER A 359 -23.64 -0.30 15.67
CA SER A 359 -23.69 -0.15 17.12
C SER A 359 -22.49 -0.84 17.75
N VAL A 360 -21.87 -0.22 18.74
CA VAL A 360 -20.72 -0.80 19.44
C VAL A 360 -20.84 -0.54 20.92
N ASP A 361 -20.81 -1.63 21.68
CA ASP A 361 -20.83 -1.61 23.14
C ASP A 361 -19.55 -2.22 23.69
N GLY A 362 -19.01 -1.62 24.74
CA GLY A 362 -17.82 -2.16 25.38
C GLY A 362 -17.37 -1.41 26.61
N THR A 363 -16.36 -1.99 27.24
CA THR A 363 -15.62 -1.40 28.34
C THR A 363 -14.14 -1.27 27.98
N ARG A 364 -13.50 -0.28 28.59
CA ARG A 364 -12.07 0.01 28.48
C ARG A 364 -11.51 0.30 29.86
N ASN A 365 -10.47 -0.41 30.25
CA ASN A 365 -9.68 -0.13 31.44
C ASN A 365 -8.31 0.39 31.00
N THR A 366 -7.94 1.57 31.47
CA THR A 366 -6.63 2.18 31.18
C THR A 366 -5.91 2.43 32.49
N ILE A 367 -4.69 1.90 32.60
CA ILE A 367 -3.75 2.18 33.68
C ILE A 367 -2.64 3.01 33.07
N SER A 368 -2.36 4.18 33.64
CA SER A 368 -1.25 5.02 33.22
C SER A 368 -0.38 5.45 34.39
N GLN A 369 0.91 5.60 34.10
CA GLN A 369 1.89 6.17 35.00
C GLN A 369 2.56 7.34 34.27
N GLN A 370 2.36 8.54 34.80
CA GLN A 370 3.02 9.74 34.34
C GLN A 370 4.16 10.09 35.30
N ASN A 371 5.35 10.21 34.77
CA ASN A 371 6.54 10.60 35.49
C ASN A 371 6.84 12.07 35.21
N LEU A 372 7.17 12.84 36.22
CA LEU A 372 7.42 14.27 36.12
C LEU A 372 8.82 14.58 36.65
N PRO A 373 9.52 15.59 36.06
CA PRO A 373 10.79 16.08 36.60
C PRO A 373 10.68 16.37 38.11
N GLY A 374 11.64 15.85 38.89
CA GLY A 374 11.78 16.12 40.32
C GLY A 374 12.51 17.44 40.60
N ASN A 375 12.41 17.92 41.84
CA ASN A 375 13.19 19.04 42.38
C ASN A 375 14.60 18.52 42.73
N SER A 376 15.61 19.41 42.80
CA SER A 376 16.99 19.10 43.26
C SER A 376 17.10 18.26 44.55
N ASN A 377 16.05 18.16 45.36
CA ASN A 377 15.96 17.41 46.62
C ASN A 377 14.91 16.27 46.61
N SER A 378 14.22 15.98 45.50
CA SER A 378 13.21 14.91 45.42
C SER A 378 13.40 13.98 44.21
N ASN A 379 13.24 12.67 44.45
CA ASN A 379 13.06 11.69 43.39
C ASN A 379 11.85 12.09 42.51
N THR A 380 11.92 11.76 41.21
CA THR A 380 10.87 11.93 40.19
C THR A 380 9.45 11.89 40.77
N SER A 381 8.63 12.93 40.55
CA SER A 381 7.22 12.91 40.95
C SER A 381 6.44 11.97 40.03
N ILE A 382 5.69 11.02 40.59
CA ILE A 382 4.92 10.03 39.83
C ILE A 382 3.44 10.23 40.09
N ILE A 383 2.65 10.23 39.02
CA ILE A 383 1.18 10.20 39.07
C ILE A 383 0.73 8.90 38.41
N ASN A 384 0.12 8.01 39.19
CA ASN A 384 -0.53 6.81 38.67
C ASN A 384 -2.01 7.09 38.49
N SER A 385 -2.61 6.64 37.38
CA SER A 385 -4.03 6.83 37.11
C SER A 385 -4.66 5.54 36.61
N VAL A 386 -5.87 5.26 37.09
CA VAL A 386 -6.71 4.16 36.62
C VAL A 386 -8.03 4.75 36.13
N THR A 387 -8.39 4.46 34.88
CA THR A 387 -9.63 4.91 34.25
C THR A 387 -10.43 3.72 33.77
N ASN A 388 -11.64 3.57 34.29
CA ASN A 388 -12.65 2.61 33.81
C ASN A 388 -13.66 3.37 32.96
N GLN A 389 -13.78 2.99 31.70
CA GLN A 389 -14.68 3.58 30.74
C GLN A 389 -15.71 2.55 30.26
N THR A 390 -16.98 2.94 30.23
CA THR A 390 -18.06 2.25 29.51
C THR A 390 -18.48 3.09 28.32
N PHE A 391 -18.75 2.48 27.17
CA PHE A 391 -19.23 3.21 26.00
C PHE A 391 -20.34 2.46 25.25
N ASN A 392 -21.29 3.23 24.73
CA ASN A 392 -22.34 2.80 23.81
C ASN A 392 -22.34 3.80 22.65
N ASN A 393 -21.96 3.30 21.48
CA ASN A 393 -21.86 4.11 20.27
C ASN A 393 -22.85 3.58 19.24
N TYR A 394 -23.55 4.49 18.57
CA TYR A 394 -24.43 4.18 17.45
C TYR A 394 -24.17 5.14 16.30
N MET A 395 -24.25 4.62 15.08
CA MET A 395 -24.07 5.35 13.84
C MET A 395 -25.09 4.82 12.84
N PHE A 396 -25.74 5.72 12.11
CA PHE A 396 -26.48 5.44 10.89
C PHE A 396 -25.99 6.36 9.78
N ARG A 397 -25.82 5.83 8.57
CA ARG A 397 -25.24 6.59 7.46
C ARG A 397 -25.86 6.18 6.13
N GLN A 398 -26.07 7.17 5.28
CA GLN A 398 -26.37 7.03 3.86
C GLN A 398 -25.34 7.78 3.03
N LYS A 399 -24.92 7.21 1.91
CA LYS A 399 -23.92 7.81 1.02
C LYS A 399 -24.30 7.54 -0.44
N LEU A 400 -24.20 8.57 -1.28
CA LEU A 400 -24.37 8.50 -2.72
C LEU A 400 -23.12 9.04 -3.39
N ASP A 401 -22.54 8.28 -4.31
CA ASP A 401 -21.41 8.70 -5.13
C ASP A 401 -21.80 8.56 -6.60
N ALA A 402 -21.57 9.57 -7.43
CA ALA A 402 -21.82 9.51 -8.86
C ALA A 402 -20.70 10.17 -9.65
N THR A 403 -20.23 9.49 -10.69
CA THR A 403 -19.22 9.99 -11.63
C THR A 403 -19.73 9.85 -13.05
N TYR A 404 -19.78 10.98 -13.76
CA TYR A 404 -20.06 11.05 -15.18
C TYR A 404 -18.80 11.47 -15.94
N SER A 405 -18.48 10.73 -17.00
CA SER A 405 -17.34 11.02 -17.86
C SER A 405 -17.79 11.18 -19.30
N VAL A 406 -17.27 12.17 -20.00
CA VAL A 406 -17.52 12.39 -21.42
C VAL A 406 -16.22 12.69 -22.16
N ARG A 407 -16.00 11.95 -23.24
CA ARG A 407 -14.97 12.27 -24.24
C ARG A 407 -15.59 13.25 -25.24
N LEU A 408 -15.23 14.52 -25.11
CA LEU A 408 -15.75 15.58 -25.98
C LEU A 408 -15.27 15.38 -27.42
N ASP A 409 -13.98 15.07 -27.58
CA ASP A 409 -13.32 14.75 -28.85
C ASP A 409 -12.08 13.85 -28.62
N SER A 410 -11.25 13.61 -29.64
CA SER A 410 -10.03 12.78 -29.52
C SER A 410 -8.92 13.39 -28.63
N THR A 411 -9.06 14.67 -28.28
CA THR A 411 -8.11 15.49 -27.56
C THR A 411 -8.63 16.02 -26.22
N ALA A 412 -9.92 15.86 -25.89
CA ALA A 412 -10.52 16.46 -24.70
C ALA A 412 -11.45 15.50 -23.95
N ASN A 413 -11.27 15.43 -22.63
CA ASN A 413 -12.12 14.69 -21.70
C ASN A 413 -12.65 15.62 -20.61
N LEU A 414 -13.87 15.32 -20.15
CA LEU A 414 -14.48 15.95 -18.98
C LEU A 414 -14.98 14.85 -18.05
N LYS A 415 -14.63 14.94 -16.77
CA LYS A 415 -15.09 14.04 -15.71
C LYS A 415 -15.72 14.89 -14.61
N PHE A 416 -16.96 14.58 -14.26
CA PHE A 416 -17.74 15.21 -13.20
C PHE A 416 -18.03 14.15 -12.15
N SER A 417 -17.66 14.40 -10.91
CA SER A 417 -17.86 13.48 -9.78
C SER A 417 -18.53 14.23 -8.65
N VAL A 418 -19.53 13.61 -8.03
CA VAL A 418 -20.20 14.12 -6.83
C VAL A 418 -20.29 13.01 -5.79
N ASP A 419 -20.14 13.39 -4.53
CA ASP A 419 -20.44 12.52 -3.39
C ASP A 419 -21.23 13.28 -2.34
N GLY A 420 -22.18 12.59 -1.72
CA GLY A 420 -23.03 13.13 -0.66
C GLY A 420 -23.19 12.10 0.43
N THR A 421 -23.06 12.52 1.69
CA THR A 421 -23.20 11.66 2.87
C THR A 421 -24.10 12.32 3.90
N LEU A 422 -25.05 11.55 4.42
CA LEU A 422 -25.85 11.90 5.59
C LEU A 422 -25.49 10.92 6.70
N LYS A 423 -25.15 11.41 7.88
CA LYS A 423 -24.76 10.59 9.03
C LYS A 423 -25.42 11.11 10.30
N ASN A 424 -26.01 10.20 11.06
CA ASN A 424 -26.48 10.45 12.42
C ASN A 424 -25.67 9.55 13.35
N SER A 425 -25.14 10.08 14.44
CA SER A 425 -24.37 9.28 15.40
C SER A 425 -24.64 9.71 16.83
N THR A 426 -24.70 8.74 17.74
CA THR A 426 -24.85 8.97 19.17
C THR A 426 -23.67 8.33 19.89
N THR A 427 -23.01 9.07 20.76
CA THR A 427 -21.91 8.59 21.61
C THR A 427 -22.31 8.77 23.07
N ARG A 428 -22.28 7.70 23.83
CA ARG A 428 -22.50 7.72 25.28
C ARG A 428 -21.28 7.11 25.95
N THR A 429 -20.64 7.87 26.83
CA THR A 429 -19.46 7.41 27.57
C THR A 429 -19.60 7.73 29.04
N GLY A 430 -19.31 6.76 29.89
CA GLY A 430 -19.13 6.94 31.32
C GLY A 430 -17.68 6.63 31.67
N ASN A 431 -17.03 7.49 32.44
CA ASN A 431 -15.64 7.34 32.85
C ASN A 431 -15.54 7.52 34.36
N LEU A 432 -14.94 6.53 35.03
CA LEU A 432 -14.51 6.64 36.42
C LEU A 432 -12.99 6.60 36.45
N SER A 433 -12.37 7.73 36.76
CA SER A 433 -10.91 7.83 36.90
C SER A 433 -10.49 8.12 38.33
N SER A 434 -9.37 7.54 38.74
CA SER A 434 -8.72 7.79 40.03
C SER A 434 -7.22 7.94 39.80
N SER A 435 -6.64 9.02 40.31
CA SER A 435 -5.20 9.27 40.25
C SER A 435 -4.59 9.30 41.65
N THR A 436 -3.40 8.73 41.82
CA THR A 436 -2.65 8.72 43.08
C THR A 436 -1.25 9.30 42.89
N ARG A 437 -0.67 9.80 43.98
CA ARG A 437 0.73 10.23 44.03
C ARG A 437 1.67 9.01 44.14
N ALA A 438 2.97 9.27 44.13
CA ALA A 438 4.01 8.25 44.22
C ALA A 438 3.96 7.42 45.52
N ASP A 439 3.51 8.02 46.62
CA ASP A 439 3.32 7.39 47.93
C ASP A 439 2.00 6.60 48.06
N GLY A 440 1.17 6.63 47.02
CA GLY A 440 -0.15 5.99 47.00
C GLY A 440 -1.29 6.85 47.54
N SER A 441 -1.02 8.06 48.05
CA SER A 441 -2.08 8.99 48.48
C SER A 441 -2.97 9.39 47.29
N LEU A 442 -4.27 9.57 47.54
CA LEU A 442 -5.23 9.93 46.51
C LEU A 442 -4.99 11.38 46.07
N LEU A 443 -4.88 11.61 44.75
CA LEU A 443 -4.67 12.93 44.16
C LEU A 443 -6.00 13.51 43.66
N ASN A 444 -6.71 12.74 42.84
CA ASN A 444 -8.02 13.12 42.34
C ASN A 444 -8.88 11.91 41.99
N LYS A 445 -10.20 12.11 42.00
CA LYS A 445 -11.20 11.16 41.53
C LYS A 445 -12.20 11.90 40.65
N ASN A 446 -12.48 11.39 39.46
CA ASN A 446 -13.43 11.99 38.53
C ASN A 446 -14.44 10.96 38.05
N ASP A 447 -15.72 11.28 38.21
CA ASP A 447 -16.83 10.57 37.56
C ASP A 447 -17.38 11.46 36.45
N ARG A 448 -17.22 11.04 35.19
CA ARG A 448 -17.55 11.83 34.00
C ARG A 448 -18.43 11.05 33.02
N SER A 449 -19.63 11.56 32.78
CA SER A 449 -20.53 11.13 31.73
C SER A 449 -20.55 12.14 30.58
N VAL A 450 -20.42 11.65 29.34
CA VAL A 450 -20.56 12.45 28.12
C VAL A 450 -21.54 11.76 27.19
N ASN A 451 -22.60 12.47 26.84
CA ASN A 451 -23.58 12.08 25.82
C ASN A 451 -23.50 13.07 24.68
N ASN A 452 -23.50 12.60 23.43
CA ASN A 452 -23.40 13.48 22.28
C ASN A 452 -24.15 12.88 21.09
N ASP A 453 -25.12 13.62 20.58
CA ASP A 453 -25.86 13.29 19.37
C ASP A 453 -25.41 14.23 18.25
N VAL A 454 -25.05 13.67 17.09
CA VAL A 454 -24.45 14.42 15.98
C VAL A 454 -25.15 14.09 14.68
N ASP A 455 -25.63 15.14 14.02
CA ASP A 455 -26.12 15.12 12.65
C ASP A 455 -25.07 15.74 11.73
N GLN A 456 -24.63 14.98 10.74
CA GLN A 456 -23.60 15.39 9.80
C GLN A 456 -24.08 15.24 8.36
N GLN A 457 -23.87 16.30 7.58
CA GLN A 457 -24.09 16.34 6.14
C GLN A 457 -22.78 16.66 5.45
N LEU A 458 -22.37 15.85 4.48
CA LEU A 458 -21.21 16.12 3.63
C LEU A 458 -21.65 16.12 2.17
N PHE A 459 -21.10 17.04 1.39
CA PHE A 459 -21.26 17.09 -0.05
C PHE A 459 -19.96 17.52 -0.70
N ASN A 460 -19.48 16.78 -1.69
CA ASN A 460 -18.34 17.17 -2.51
C ASN A 460 -18.68 17.06 -4.00
N ALA A 461 -18.06 17.93 -4.80
CA ALA A 461 -18.16 17.95 -6.25
C ALA A 461 -16.79 18.23 -6.86
N THR A 462 -16.38 17.39 -7.80
CA THR A 462 -15.12 17.50 -8.54
C THR A 462 -15.39 17.57 -10.04
N VAL A 463 -14.74 18.51 -10.71
CA VAL A 463 -14.76 18.64 -12.17
C VAL A 463 -13.33 18.60 -12.69
N LEU A 464 -13.02 17.59 -13.49
CA LEU A 464 -11.73 17.44 -14.16
C LEU A 464 -11.90 17.56 -15.67
N TYR A 465 -11.32 18.61 -16.23
CA TYR A 465 -11.21 18.82 -17.66
C TYR A 465 -9.76 18.65 -18.10
N THR A 466 -9.52 17.82 -19.11
CA THR A 466 -8.18 17.60 -19.66
C THR A 466 -8.20 17.74 -21.18
N LYS A 467 -7.25 18.51 -21.74
CA LYS A 467 -7.10 18.72 -23.19
C LYS A 467 -5.65 18.55 -23.67
N LYS A 468 -5.48 17.79 -24.76
CA LYS A 468 -4.25 17.75 -25.57
C LYS A 468 -4.28 18.89 -26.58
N LEU A 469 -3.21 19.66 -26.65
CA LEU A 469 -3.07 20.79 -27.57
C LEU A 469 -2.28 20.35 -28.83
N LYS A 470 -2.23 21.21 -29.85
CA LYS A 470 -1.67 20.88 -31.18
C LYS A 470 -0.24 20.32 -31.13
N LYS A 471 0.60 20.83 -30.23
CA LYS A 471 1.99 20.38 -30.06
C LYS A 471 2.03 19.11 -29.22
N LYS A 472 2.69 18.05 -29.70
CA LYS A 472 2.83 16.78 -28.96
C LYS A 472 3.46 17.00 -27.59
N GLY A 473 2.79 16.55 -26.53
CA GLY A 473 3.20 16.73 -25.13
C GLY A 473 2.74 18.05 -24.50
N ARG A 474 2.06 18.92 -25.26
CA ARG A 474 1.43 20.13 -24.74
C ARG A 474 0.02 19.83 -24.27
N THR A 475 -0.29 20.11 -23.02
CA THR A 475 -1.58 19.80 -22.41
C THR A 475 -2.07 20.89 -21.49
N LEU A 476 -3.39 20.93 -21.31
CA LEU A 476 -4.08 21.75 -20.31
C LEU A 476 -4.94 20.82 -19.45
N SER A 477 -4.88 21.00 -18.13
CA SER A 477 -5.75 20.33 -17.18
C SER A 477 -6.35 21.37 -16.25
N VAL A 478 -7.65 21.28 -16.00
CA VAL A 478 -8.37 22.14 -15.04
C VAL A 478 -9.10 21.21 -14.09
N ASN A 479 -8.81 21.32 -12.80
CA ASN A 479 -9.44 20.58 -11.74
C ASN A 479 -10.14 21.56 -10.79
N LEU A 480 -11.45 21.44 -10.63
CA LEU A 480 -12.27 22.22 -9.72
C LEU A 480 -12.84 21.29 -8.66
N ASN A 481 -12.78 21.69 -7.39
CA ASN A 481 -13.29 20.91 -6.28
C ASN A 481 -14.08 21.84 -5.37
N ALA A 482 -15.31 21.46 -5.04
CA ALA A 482 -16.14 22.14 -4.06
C ALA A 482 -16.52 21.12 -2.99
N GLY A 483 -16.46 21.52 -1.72
CA GLY A 483 -16.81 20.69 -0.58
C GLY A 483 -17.65 21.49 0.41
N PHE A 484 -18.63 20.84 1.00
CA PHE A 484 -19.49 21.39 2.05
C PHE A 484 -19.65 20.35 3.17
N THR A 485 -19.57 20.81 4.41
CA THR A 485 -19.82 20.00 5.59
C THR A 485 -20.64 20.81 6.59
N ASP A 486 -21.77 20.26 7.04
CA ASP A 486 -22.59 20.81 8.13
C ASP A 486 -22.64 19.75 9.23
N ASN A 487 -22.08 20.09 10.39
CA ASN A 487 -22.07 19.26 11.58
C ASN A 487 -22.87 19.97 12.66
N LYS A 488 -23.89 19.31 13.20
CA LYS A 488 -24.68 19.80 14.33
C LYS A 488 -24.59 18.77 15.44
N ALA A 489 -24.04 19.17 16.56
CA ALA A 489 -23.90 18.33 17.75
C ALA A 489 -24.67 18.95 18.90
N ASP A 490 -25.41 18.10 19.62
CA ASP A 490 -26.07 18.42 20.87
C ASP A 490 -25.66 17.36 21.89
N GLY A 491 -25.01 17.80 22.96
CA GLY A 491 -24.42 16.92 23.94
C GLY A 491 -24.55 17.43 25.35
N PHE A 492 -24.33 16.51 26.29
CA PHE A 492 -24.35 16.77 27.72
C PHE A 492 -23.04 16.27 28.33
N LEU A 493 -22.44 17.11 29.17
CA LEU A 493 -21.27 16.78 29.97
C LEU A 493 -21.66 16.88 31.44
N LYS A 494 -21.54 15.77 32.16
CA LYS A 494 -21.62 15.76 33.61
C LYS A 494 -20.32 15.21 34.18
N SER A 495 -19.65 15.96 35.04
CA SER A 495 -18.38 15.59 35.67
C SER A 495 -18.41 15.97 37.14
N THR A 496 -18.07 15.04 38.03
CA THR A 496 -17.84 15.30 39.45
C THR A 496 -16.38 14.99 39.76
N LEU A 497 -15.56 16.03 39.88
CA LEU A 497 -14.14 15.95 40.19
C LEU A 497 -13.94 16.26 41.67
N GLY A 498 -13.34 15.32 42.42
CA GLY A 498 -12.82 15.55 43.76
C GLY A 498 -11.30 15.64 43.73
N LEU A 499 -10.75 16.66 44.38
CA LEU A 499 -9.32 16.89 44.59
C LEU A 499 -9.00 16.61 46.05
N TYR A 500 -7.92 15.89 46.30
CA TYR A 500 -7.56 15.40 47.63
C TYR A 500 -6.19 15.91 48.04
N ASP A 501 -6.01 16.21 49.33
CA ASP A 501 -4.72 16.60 49.90
C ASP A 501 -3.76 15.40 50.02
N GLU A 502 -2.58 15.63 50.61
CA GLU A 502 -1.57 14.57 50.82
C GLU A 502 -2.02 13.52 51.85
N GLN A 503 -2.95 13.86 52.73
CA GLN A 503 -3.57 12.94 53.71
C GLN A 503 -4.79 12.20 53.12
N SER A 504 -5.01 12.31 51.81
CA SER A 504 -6.16 11.73 51.09
C SER A 504 -7.51 12.20 51.62
N GLN A 505 -7.57 13.38 52.24
CA GLN A 505 -8.83 14.04 52.59
C GLN A 505 -9.30 14.90 51.41
N LEU A 506 -10.61 15.02 51.26
CA LEU A 506 -11.19 15.84 50.20
C LEU A 506 -10.89 17.31 50.49
N ASP A 507 -10.03 17.92 49.67
CA ASP A 507 -9.66 19.33 49.77
C ASP A 507 -10.70 20.21 49.05
N SER A 508 -11.05 19.83 47.82
CA SER A 508 -12.04 20.57 47.03
C SER A 508 -12.79 19.66 46.04
N SER A 509 -13.96 20.11 45.60
CA SER A 509 -14.73 19.43 44.56
C SER A 509 -15.23 20.41 43.51
N GLN A 510 -15.24 19.96 42.26
CA GLN A 510 -15.75 20.70 41.11
C GLN A 510 -16.81 19.84 40.42
N ILE A 511 -18.02 20.38 40.30
CA ILE A 511 -19.10 19.79 39.52
C ILE A 511 -19.25 20.59 38.23
N VAL A 512 -19.28 19.88 37.11
CA VAL A 512 -19.61 20.43 35.79
C VAL A 512 -20.84 19.69 35.31
N ASP A 513 -21.94 20.39 35.08
CA ASP A 513 -23.16 19.83 34.50
C ASP A 513 -23.66 20.79 33.42
N GLN A 514 -23.39 20.45 32.16
CA GLN A 514 -23.52 21.36 31.01
C GLN A 514 -24.18 20.70 29.82
N ARG A 515 -25.00 21.47 29.11
CA ARG A 515 -25.38 21.18 27.72
C ARG A 515 -24.43 21.90 26.78
N LYS A 516 -23.93 21.19 25.78
CA LYS A 516 -22.99 21.71 24.78
C LYS A 516 -23.60 21.55 23.40
N ILE A 517 -23.73 22.66 22.70
CA ILE A 517 -24.21 22.71 21.31
C ILE A 517 -23.02 23.13 20.44
N ASP A 518 -22.63 22.31 19.47
CA ASP A 518 -21.57 22.64 18.49
C ASP A 518 -22.16 22.54 17.08
N ASN A 519 -22.30 23.70 16.43
CA ASN A 519 -22.72 23.81 15.05
C ASN A 519 -21.55 24.33 14.22
N THR A 520 -21.00 23.46 13.37
CA THR A 520 -19.88 23.80 12.50
C THR A 520 -20.26 23.60 11.04
N LYS A 521 -20.19 24.67 10.25
CA LYS A 521 -20.35 24.66 8.80
C LYS A 521 -19.05 25.01 8.12
N THR A 522 -18.59 24.16 7.20
CA THR A 522 -17.37 24.39 6.43
C THR A 522 -17.68 24.32 4.95
N SER A 523 -17.17 25.27 4.18
CA SER A 523 -17.22 25.29 2.72
C SER A 523 -15.81 25.47 2.16
N LYS A 524 -15.46 24.63 1.19
CA LYS A 524 -14.15 24.62 0.54
C LYS A 524 -14.34 24.73 -0.96
N PHE A 525 -13.55 25.57 -1.63
CA PHE A 525 -13.49 25.63 -3.09
C PHE A 525 -12.03 25.71 -3.53
N ASN A 526 -11.57 24.71 -4.27
CA ASN A 526 -10.20 24.58 -4.72
C ASN A 526 -10.15 24.47 -6.23
N THR A 527 -9.26 25.23 -6.86
CA THR A 527 -8.98 25.18 -8.30
C THR A 527 -7.53 24.81 -8.51
N ASN A 528 -7.24 23.96 -9.49
CA ASN A 528 -5.89 23.72 -9.97
C ASN A 528 -5.87 23.67 -11.51
N ILE A 529 -5.23 24.66 -12.13
CA ILE A 529 -5.00 24.76 -13.56
C ILE A 529 -3.56 24.39 -13.82
N THR A 530 -3.34 23.35 -14.63
CA THR A 530 -2.01 22.89 -15.02
C THR A 530 -1.84 22.99 -16.52
N TYR A 531 -0.84 23.76 -16.95
CA TYR A 531 -0.42 23.86 -18.35
C TYR A 531 0.96 23.21 -18.51
N THR A 532 1.12 22.42 -19.56
CA THR A 532 2.42 21.83 -19.86
C THR A 532 2.92 22.25 -21.22
N GLU A 533 4.16 22.76 -21.26
CA GLU A 533 4.88 23.13 -22.48
C GLU A 533 6.11 22.23 -22.69
N PRO A 534 6.14 21.43 -23.77
CA PRO A 534 7.33 20.67 -24.14
C PRO A 534 8.34 21.57 -24.88
N PHE A 535 9.45 21.96 -24.24
CA PHE A 535 10.52 22.72 -24.90
C PHE A 535 11.33 21.87 -25.87
N SER A 536 11.53 20.58 -25.55
CA SER A 536 12.19 19.62 -26.42
C SER A 536 11.58 18.23 -26.23
N LYS A 537 12.09 17.24 -26.99
CA LYS A 537 11.74 15.81 -26.78
C LYS A 537 12.18 15.26 -25.41
N TYR A 538 13.01 15.99 -24.67
CA TYR A 538 13.53 15.57 -23.36
C TYR A 538 13.09 16.46 -22.21
N LEU A 539 12.77 17.74 -22.46
CA LEU A 539 12.46 18.72 -21.42
C LEU A 539 11.05 19.27 -21.60
N SER A 540 10.26 19.24 -20.54
CA SER A 540 8.95 19.86 -20.46
C SER A 540 8.84 20.72 -19.20
N MET A 541 8.16 21.85 -19.32
CA MET A 541 7.84 22.75 -18.22
C MET A 541 6.35 22.62 -17.88
N ILE A 542 6.06 22.53 -16.60
CA ILE A 542 4.72 22.37 -16.03
C ILE A 542 4.48 23.61 -15.17
N LEU A 543 3.54 24.43 -15.61
CA LEU A 543 3.05 25.59 -14.87
C LEU A 543 1.73 25.21 -14.20
N SER A 544 1.63 25.41 -12.91
CA SER A 544 0.40 25.19 -12.15
C SER A 544 -0.03 26.47 -11.44
N TYR A 545 -1.32 26.76 -11.44
CA TYR A 545 -1.89 27.84 -10.65
C TYR A 545 -3.20 27.38 -10.02
N GLY A 546 -3.38 27.70 -8.75
CA GLY A 546 -4.57 27.34 -8.00
C GLY A 546 -5.01 28.43 -7.04
N ILE A 547 -6.32 28.46 -6.80
CA ILE A 547 -6.96 29.32 -5.81
C ILE A 547 -7.76 28.43 -4.88
N ASN A 548 -7.57 28.59 -3.59
CA ASN A 548 -8.25 27.82 -2.56
C ASN A 548 -9.00 28.77 -1.62
N PHE A 549 -10.27 28.49 -1.40
CA PHE A 549 -11.10 29.14 -0.39
C PHE A 549 -11.48 28.10 0.66
N ASN A 550 -11.30 28.45 1.92
CA ASN A 550 -11.71 27.62 3.05
C ASN A 550 -12.42 28.52 4.06
N ASN A 551 -13.73 28.42 4.10
CA ASN A 551 -14.58 29.20 5.00
C ASN A 551 -15.20 28.26 6.03
N SER A 552 -15.11 28.61 7.29
CA SER A 552 -15.69 27.87 8.40
C SER A 552 -16.46 28.81 9.33
N ASP A 553 -17.66 28.41 9.69
CA ASP A 553 -18.51 29.03 10.70
C ASP A 553 -18.73 28.01 11.81
N ALA A 554 -18.10 28.22 12.96
CA ALA A 554 -18.11 27.32 14.11
C ALA A 554 -18.73 28.03 15.32
N ASP A 555 -19.99 27.73 15.61
CA ASP A 555 -20.73 28.22 16.79
C ASP A 555 -20.80 27.11 17.83
N ARG A 556 -20.00 27.25 18.90
CA ARG A 556 -20.03 26.33 20.04
C ARG A 556 -20.49 27.07 21.28
N ARG A 557 -21.50 26.52 21.94
CA ARG A 557 -22.11 27.11 23.13
C ARG A 557 -22.18 26.11 24.24
N SER A 558 -21.82 26.55 25.43
CA SER A 558 -21.94 25.78 26.66
C SER A 558 -22.99 26.45 27.55
N TYR A 559 -23.95 25.67 28.03
CA TYR A 559 -25.03 26.14 28.90
C TYR A 559 -24.96 25.43 30.25
N ASP A 560 -24.91 26.21 31.32
CA ASP A 560 -25.04 25.76 32.70
C ASP A 560 -26.54 25.64 33.09
N GLN A 561 -26.81 24.93 34.18
CA GLN A 561 -28.17 24.77 34.70
C GLN A 561 -28.63 25.99 35.52
N SER A 562 -29.83 26.50 35.27
CA SER A 562 -30.52 27.41 36.22
C SER A 562 -31.32 26.66 37.28
N ALA A 563 -31.80 25.47 36.94
CA ALA A 563 -32.49 24.52 37.80
C ALA A 563 -32.18 23.10 37.31
N PRO A 564 -32.37 22.05 38.14
CA PRO A 564 -32.10 20.67 37.72
C PRO A 564 -32.79 20.33 36.39
N GLY A 565 -31.99 19.97 35.38
CA GLY A 565 -32.47 19.63 34.03
C GLY A 565 -32.76 20.81 33.09
N ASN A 566 -32.66 22.06 33.56
CA ASN A 566 -32.90 23.26 32.74
C ASN A 566 -31.59 24.01 32.41
N TYR A 567 -31.06 23.75 31.20
CA TYR A 567 -29.80 24.32 30.70
C TYR A 567 -30.04 25.57 29.85
N ASN A 568 -30.18 26.72 30.50
CA ASN A 568 -30.50 27.99 29.85
C ASN A 568 -29.55 29.14 30.24
N LEU A 569 -28.54 28.90 31.09
CA LEU A 569 -27.53 29.89 31.45
C LEU A 569 -26.34 29.76 30.49
N LEU A 570 -26.20 30.68 29.54
CA LEU A 570 -25.04 30.68 28.64
C LEU A 570 -23.76 30.95 29.43
N ASN A 571 -22.76 30.07 29.27
CA ASN A 571 -21.43 30.28 29.83
C ASN A 571 -20.53 30.93 28.78
N ASP A 572 -20.42 32.26 28.81
CA ASP A 572 -19.64 33.05 27.84
C ASP A 572 -18.16 32.65 27.80
N SER A 573 -17.60 32.21 28.94
CA SER A 573 -16.18 31.83 29.03
C SER A 573 -15.84 30.50 28.34
N LEU A 574 -16.86 29.67 28.10
CA LEU A 574 -16.78 28.34 27.48
C LEU A 574 -17.57 28.27 26.17
N SER A 575 -17.97 29.42 25.64
CA SER A 575 -18.73 29.57 24.40
C SER A 575 -17.96 30.45 23.41
N ASN A 576 -18.09 30.16 22.13
CA ASN A 576 -17.41 30.85 21.05
C ASN A 576 -18.18 30.74 19.73
N HIS A 577 -18.18 31.80 18.94
CA HIS A 577 -18.72 31.77 17.58
C HIS A 577 -17.68 32.29 16.61
N TYR A 578 -16.91 31.39 16.01
CA TYR A 578 -15.82 31.75 15.11
C TYR A 578 -16.21 31.65 13.65
N ILE A 579 -15.99 32.76 12.96
CA ILE A 579 -15.98 32.81 11.50
C ILE A 579 -14.53 32.88 11.05
N PHE A 580 -14.12 31.88 10.28
CA PHE A 580 -12.79 31.76 9.69
C PHE A 580 -12.93 31.77 8.16
N ASN A 581 -12.22 32.67 7.50
CA ASN A 581 -12.17 32.74 6.04
C ASN A 581 -10.71 32.74 5.60
N GLN A 582 -10.31 31.75 4.83
CA GLN A 582 -8.98 31.62 4.25
C GLN A 582 -9.05 31.70 2.73
N VAL A 583 -8.13 32.46 2.15
CA VAL A 583 -7.85 32.50 0.72
C VAL A 583 -6.38 32.16 0.52
N ALA A 584 -6.10 31.21 -0.35
CA ALA A 584 -4.74 30.87 -0.75
C ALA A 584 -4.57 30.93 -2.26
N ASN A 585 -3.57 31.69 -2.71
CA ASN A 585 -3.12 31.75 -4.09
C ASN A 585 -1.86 30.92 -4.24
N GLN A 586 -1.90 29.87 -5.05
CA GLN A 586 -0.78 28.95 -5.23
C GLN A 586 -0.27 28.99 -6.66
N GLY A 587 1.00 29.32 -6.84
CA GLY A 587 1.72 29.19 -8.11
C GLY A 587 2.78 28.09 -8.03
N GLY A 588 2.95 27.33 -9.10
CA GLY A 588 3.97 26.28 -9.17
C GLY A 588 4.64 26.21 -10.52
N LEU A 589 5.95 25.97 -10.49
CA LEU A 589 6.78 25.80 -11.67
C LEU A 589 7.61 24.53 -11.49
N ASN A 590 7.37 23.55 -12.36
CA ASN A 590 8.06 22.27 -12.34
C ASN A 590 8.65 21.95 -13.71
N PHE A 591 9.80 21.29 -13.73
CA PHE A 591 10.46 20.82 -14.93
C PHE A 591 10.50 19.30 -14.91
N ASN A 592 10.29 18.69 -16.07
CA ASN A 592 10.42 17.25 -16.29
C ASN A 592 11.43 17.01 -17.40
N TYR A 593 12.61 16.49 -17.03
CA TYR A 593 13.69 16.12 -17.91
C TYR A 593 13.78 14.59 -18.03
N LYS A 594 13.52 14.05 -19.22
CA LYS A 594 13.55 12.61 -19.52
C LYS A 594 14.50 12.32 -20.69
N LYS A 595 15.62 11.65 -20.42
CA LYS A 595 16.59 11.22 -21.44
C LYS A 595 17.08 9.80 -21.14
N GLY A 596 16.85 8.88 -22.09
CA GLY A 596 17.25 7.48 -21.95
C GLY A 596 16.60 6.82 -20.74
N LYS A 597 17.42 6.33 -19.80
CA LYS A 597 17.00 5.65 -18.57
C LYS A 597 16.73 6.61 -17.39
N SER A 598 17.06 7.89 -17.53
CA SER A 598 16.96 8.88 -16.46
C SER A 598 15.76 9.80 -16.66
N THR A 599 14.98 10.00 -15.60
CA THR A 599 13.93 11.01 -15.51
C THR A 599 14.19 11.85 -14.25
N LEU A 600 14.43 13.14 -14.41
CA LEU A 600 14.58 14.10 -13.33
C LEU A 600 13.42 15.08 -13.38
N ARG A 601 12.73 15.23 -12.26
CA ARG A 601 11.73 16.28 -12.06
C ARG A 601 12.17 17.15 -10.90
N PHE A 602 12.01 18.44 -11.05
CA PHE A 602 12.35 19.38 -10.00
C PHE A 602 11.57 20.66 -10.20
N GLY A 603 11.28 21.33 -9.11
CA GLY A 603 10.50 22.53 -9.15
C GLY A 603 10.11 23.01 -7.77
N THR A 604 9.25 24.01 -7.75
CA THR A 604 8.75 24.59 -6.52
C THR A 604 7.33 25.06 -6.72
N SER A 605 6.57 25.07 -5.63
CA SER A 605 5.36 25.86 -5.54
C SER A 605 5.46 26.85 -4.39
N VAL A 606 4.77 27.97 -4.53
CA VAL A 606 4.65 29.02 -3.53
C VAL A 606 3.17 29.30 -3.37
N ALA A 607 2.70 29.31 -2.12
CA ALA A 607 1.33 29.69 -1.79
C ALA A 607 1.33 30.91 -0.87
N ASP A 608 0.68 31.98 -1.31
CA ASP A 608 0.33 33.09 -0.44
C ASP A 608 -1.02 32.79 0.21
N VAL A 609 -1.01 32.62 1.53
CA VAL A 609 -2.17 32.21 2.33
C VAL A 609 -2.52 33.35 3.25
N THR A 610 -3.72 33.92 3.10
CA THR A 610 -4.26 34.90 4.04
C THR A 610 -5.51 34.34 4.67
N PHE A 611 -5.63 34.45 5.98
CA PHE A 611 -6.88 34.17 6.67
C PHE A 611 -7.29 35.30 7.60
N ASN A 612 -8.60 35.45 7.71
CA ASN A 612 -9.27 36.35 8.63
C ASN A 612 -10.15 35.53 9.55
N GLN A 613 -10.13 35.90 10.82
CA GLN A 613 -10.92 35.25 11.84
C GLN A 613 -11.60 36.30 12.70
N LYS A 614 -12.86 36.03 13.04
CA LYS A 614 -13.64 36.85 13.96
C LYS A 614 -14.39 35.95 14.94
N ASN A 615 -14.24 36.21 16.23
CA ASN A 615 -15.15 35.69 17.24
C ASN A 615 -16.32 36.67 17.36
N GLN A 616 -17.53 36.22 17.07
CA GLN A 616 -18.73 37.07 17.14
C GLN A 616 -19.20 37.32 18.57
N ILE A 617 -18.83 36.46 19.53
CA ILE A 617 -19.18 36.62 20.95
C ILE A 617 -18.24 37.62 21.62
N SER A 618 -16.93 37.38 21.58
CA SER A 618 -15.94 38.27 22.22
C SER A 618 -15.60 39.51 21.39
N GLY A 619 -15.97 39.56 20.12
CA GLY A 619 -15.61 40.62 19.17
C GLY A 619 -14.15 40.59 18.69
N SER A 620 -13.32 39.66 19.19
CA SER A 620 -11.90 39.58 18.84
C SER A 620 -11.72 39.22 17.36
N THR A 621 -10.78 39.89 16.68
CA THR A 621 -10.40 39.59 15.29
C THR A 621 -8.92 39.27 15.17
N ALA A 622 -8.59 38.38 14.24
CA ALA A 622 -7.21 38.05 13.89
C ALA A 622 -7.08 37.95 12.37
N LYS A 623 -6.08 38.63 11.81
CA LYS A 623 -5.72 38.52 10.39
C LYS A 623 -4.26 38.12 10.30
N ARG A 624 -3.97 37.09 9.52
CA ARG A 624 -2.60 36.60 9.30
C ARG A 624 -2.38 36.26 7.83
N SER A 625 -1.16 36.51 7.38
CA SER A 625 -0.70 36.18 6.03
C SER A 625 0.60 35.39 6.13
N PHE A 626 0.71 34.33 5.34
CA PHE A 626 1.84 33.42 5.31
C PHE A 626 2.23 33.14 3.88
N LEU A 627 3.54 33.13 3.62
CA LEU A 627 4.09 32.63 2.37
C LEU A 627 4.60 31.22 2.60
N ASN A 628 3.94 30.23 2.01
CA ASN A 628 4.32 28.83 2.09
C ASN A 628 5.16 28.44 0.88
N TRP A 629 6.41 28.02 1.12
CA TRP A 629 7.33 27.57 0.09
C TRP A 629 7.47 26.05 0.09
N ASN A 630 7.18 25.41 -1.04
CA ASN A 630 7.11 23.96 -1.17
C ASN A 630 7.99 23.45 -2.33
N PRO A 631 9.32 23.29 -2.13
CA PRO A 631 10.23 22.75 -3.13
C PRO A 631 10.07 21.23 -3.30
N SER A 632 10.27 20.72 -4.51
CA SER A 632 10.24 19.29 -4.78
C SER A 632 11.28 18.85 -5.82
N ALA A 633 11.78 17.64 -5.66
CA ALA A 633 12.63 16.98 -6.65
C ALA A 633 12.37 15.46 -6.66
N ASN A 634 12.37 14.86 -7.84
CA ASN A 634 12.22 13.43 -8.03
C ASN A 634 13.19 12.96 -9.12
N TYR A 635 14.10 12.05 -8.77
CA TYR A 635 14.99 11.41 -9.72
C TYR A 635 14.66 9.93 -9.85
N GLN A 636 14.37 9.49 -11.06
CA GLN A 636 14.12 8.10 -11.42
C GLN A 636 15.18 7.61 -12.41
N TYR A 637 15.77 6.45 -12.10
CA TYR A 637 16.73 5.77 -12.96
C TYR A 637 16.27 4.32 -13.24
N LYS A 638 15.99 3.99 -14.50
CA LYS A 638 15.59 2.63 -14.93
C LYS A 638 16.83 1.78 -15.21
N ILE A 639 17.24 0.95 -14.26
CA ILE A 639 18.40 0.06 -14.39
C ILE A 639 18.16 -1.00 -15.47
N SER A 640 17.00 -1.67 -15.41
CA SER A 640 16.57 -2.71 -16.35
C SER A 640 15.06 -2.62 -16.61
N THR A 641 14.50 -3.53 -17.43
CA THR A 641 13.05 -3.62 -17.64
C THR A 641 12.28 -3.83 -16.32
N TYR A 642 12.89 -4.53 -15.35
CA TYR A 642 12.25 -4.90 -14.08
C TYR A 642 12.99 -4.36 -12.84
N GLY A 643 13.75 -3.28 -12.99
CA GLY A 643 14.47 -2.69 -11.87
C GLY A 643 14.83 -1.23 -12.08
N GLY A 644 14.76 -0.45 -11.01
CA GLY A 644 15.04 0.98 -11.02
C GLY A 644 15.20 1.55 -9.62
N ILE A 645 15.62 2.81 -9.60
CA ILE A 645 15.81 3.62 -8.39
C ILE A 645 14.94 4.85 -8.53
N ASN A 646 14.25 5.24 -7.47
CA ASN A 646 13.59 6.51 -7.31
C ASN A 646 14.08 7.17 -6.03
N VAL A 647 14.53 8.42 -6.13
CA VAL A 647 14.88 9.27 -5.00
C VAL A 647 14.02 10.50 -5.09
N ASN A 648 13.28 10.81 -4.03
CA ASN A 648 12.40 11.97 -3.99
C ASN A 648 12.72 12.85 -2.78
N TYR A 649 12.61 14.15 -2.98
CA TYR A 649 12.67 15.17 -1.96
C TYR A 649 11.42 16.04 -2.05
N TYR A 650 10.83 16.32 -0.91
CA TYR A 650 9.70 17.23 -0.78
C TYR A 650 9.91 18.07 0.47
N GLY A 651 9.87 19.39 0.32
CA GLY A 651 9.85 20.34 1.42
C GLY A 651 8.45 20.94 1.53
N SER A 652 7.96 21.09 2.76
CA SER A 652 6.67 21.72 3.03
C SER A 652 6.71 22.59 4.27
N GLN A 653 6.12 23.77 4.15
CA GLN A 653 5.91 24.67 5.29
C GLN A 653 4.55 24.39 5.94
N THR A 654 4.52 24.28 7.26
CA THR A 654 3.30 24.06 8.04
C THR A 654 3.07 25.24 8.96
N GLN A 655 1.97 25.97 8.73
CA GLN A 655 1.55 27.08 9.58
C GLN A 655 1.03 26.58 10.94
N PRO A 656 1.15 27.38 12.02
CA PRO A 656 0.48 27.09 13.29
C PRO A 656 -1.03 27.02 13.09
N THR A 657 -1.67 26.03 13.71
CA THR A 657 -3.13 25.93 13.72
C THR A 657 -3.73 27.03 14.59
N LEU A 658 -5.01 27.32 14.38
CA LEU A 658 -5.69 28.32 15.18
C LEU A 658 -5.72 27.95 16.67
N ASP A 659 -6.06 26.71 17.00
CA ASP A 659 -6.11 26.26 18.40
C ASP A 659 -4.74 26.40 19.09
N GLN A 660 -3.64 26.28 18.34
CA GLN A 660 -2.29 26.54 18.85
C GLN A 660 -2.00 28.03 19.06
N LEU A 661 -2.60 28.93 18.29
CA LEU A 661 -2.40 30.38 18.39
C LEU A 661 -3.28 31.03 19.47
N GLN A 662 -4.55 30.65 19.51
CA GLN A 662 -5.57 31.13 20.43
C GLN A 662 -6.61 30.01 20.62
N PRO A 663 -6.49 29.16 21.65
CA PRO A 663 -7.43 28.09 21.86
C PRO A 663 -8.65 28.67 22.55
N ILE A 664 -9.77 28.07 22.22
CA ILE A 664 -10.96 28.25 23.02
C ILE A 664 -10.76 27.46 24.31
N ARG A 665 -11.16 28.04 25.45
CA ARG A 665 -11.25 27.29 26.69
C ARG A 665 -12.34 26.23 26.53
N VAL A 666 -11.93 25.00 26.27
CA VAL A 666 -12.80 23.82 26.25
C VAL A 666 -12.55 23.05 27.54
N ASN A 667 -13.61 22.74 28.28
CA ASN A 667 -13.56 22.05 29.58
C ASN A 667 -14.12 20.62 29.52
N THR A 668 -14.19 20.01 28.32
CA THR A 668 -14.65 18.62 28.16
C THR A 668 -13.78 17.65 28.98
N ASP A 669 -12.51 17.97 29.19
CA ASP A 669 -11.63 17.34 30.17
C ASP A 669 -11.08 18.39 31.16
N PRO A 670 -11.63 18.49 32.37
CA PRO A 670 -11.18 19.46 33.38
C PRO A 670 -9.74 19.24 33.88
N LEU A 671 -9.14 18.07 33.63
CA LEU A 671 -7.75 17.77 34.02
C LEU A 671 -6.74 18.22 32.95
N ASN A 672 -7.16 18.48 31.71
CA ASN A 672 -6.27 18.83 30.60
C ASN A 672 -6.78 20.09 29.86
N VAL A 673 -6.14 21.23 30.10
CA VAL A 673 -6.54 22.53 29.54
C VAL A 673 -5.54 22.98 28.50
N VAL A 674 -6.01 23.34 27.30
CA VAL A 674 -5.15 23.87 26.23
C VAL A 674 -5.16 25.41 26.28
N ILE A 675 -3.98 26.01 26.27
CA ILE A 675 -3.74 27.46 26.11
C ILE A 675 -2.89 27.68 24.85
N GLY A 676 -3.01 28.84 24.21
CA GLY A 676 -2.35 29.06 22.91
C GLY A 676 -1.25 30.06 23.03
N ASN A 677 -0.58 30.21 21.92
CA ASN A 677 0.64 30.97 21.80
C ASN A 677 0.56 31.78 20.50
N PRO A 678 0.21 33.08 20.58
CA PRO A 678 0.07 33.92 19.39
C PRO A 678 1.39 34.13 18.64
N ASP A 679 2.54 33.87 19.27
CA ASP A 679 3.89 34.10 18.74
C ASP A 679 4.43 32.94 17.90
N LEU A 680 3.63 31.88 17.69
CA LEU A 680 4.08 30.73 16.92
C LEU A 680 4.43 31.11 15.48
N LYS A 681 5.56 30.57 15.03
CA LYS A 681 6.07 30.67 13.67
C LYS A 681 5.86 29.35 12.91
N PRO A 682 5.69 29.39 11.58
CA PRO A 682 5.59 28.18 10.77
C PRO A 682 6.80 27.26 10.93
N SER A 683 6.54 25.95 10.89
CA SER A 683 7.58 24.92 10.84
C SER A 683 7.85 24.52 9.39
N PHE A 684 9.03 23.96 9.10
CA PHE A 684 9.35 23.45 7.76
C PHE A 684 9.82 22.00 7.84
N THR A 685 9.11 21.12 7.13
CA THR A 685 9.40 19.68 7.12
C THR A 685 10.06 19.29 5.81
N HIS A 686 11.17 18.56 5.92
CA HIS A 686 11.87 17.94 4.80
C HIS A 686 11.55 16.46 4.77
N ARG A 687 11.20 15.93 3.61
CA ARG A 687 10.91 14.52 3.37
C ARG A 687 11.79 13.99 2.25
N LEU A 688 12.68 13.07 2.58
CA LEU A 688 13.47 12.30 1.64
C LEU A 688 12.88 10.91 1.51
N GLY A 689 12.67 10.44 0.29
CA GLY A 689 12.23 9.08 -0.02
C GLY A 689 13.22 8.40 -0.95
N LEU A 690 13.41 7.11 -0.71
CA LEU A 690 14.21 6.19 -1.51
C LEU A 690 13.35 4.98 -1.82
N TRP A 691 13.29 4.62 -3.10
CA TRP A 691 12.69 3.37 -3.54
C TRP A 691 13.63 2.72 -4.54
N TYR A 692 14.02 1.48 -4.26
CA TYR A 692 14.81 0.66 -5.15
C TYR A 692 14.07 -0.63 -5.40
N ASN A 693 14.10 -1.08 -6.65
CA ASN A 693 13.65 -2.40 -6.97
C ASN A 693 14.51 -3.12 -8.00
N MET A 694 14.48 -4.45 -7.90
CA MET A 694 15.01 -5.34 -8.90
C MET A 694 14.25 -6.66 -8.89
N TYR A 695 13.93 -7.17 -10.08
CA TYR A 695 13.39 -8.52 -10.27
C TYR A 695 14.12 -9.25 -11.41
N LYS A 696 14.56 -10.47 -11.16
CA LYS A 696 15.15 -11.37 -12.16
C LYS A 696 14.16 -12.49 -12.48
N VAL A 697 13.58 -12.46 -13.67
CA VAL A 697 12.48 -13.36 -14.08
C VAL A 697 12.90 -14.83 -14.08
N LEU A 698 14.04 -15.17 -14.68
CA LEU A 698 14.47 -16.57 -14.85
C LEU A 698 14.82 -17.25 -13.52
N SER A 699 15.44 -16.51 -12.60
CA SER A 699 15.82 -17.03 -11.28
C SER A 699 14.77 -16.77 -10.20
N GLU A 700 13.66 -16.11 -10.55
CA GLU A 700 12.59 -15.66 -9.63
C GLU A 700 13.16 -15.01 -8.35
N GLN A 701 14.11 -14.08 -8.53
CA GLN A 701 14.76 -13.32 -7.45
C GLN A 701 14.26 -11.89 -7.42
N SER A 702 13.96 -11.38 -6.23
CA SER A 702 13.52 -10.01 -6.00
C SER A 702 14.29 -9.33 -4.89
N LEU A 703 14.58 -8.04 -5.06
CA LEU A 703 15.11 -7.16 -4.02
C LEU A 703 14.36 -5.84 -4.06
N TRP A 704 13.85 -5.41 -2.92
CA TRP A 704 13.14 -4.16 -2.70
C TRP A 704 13.82 -3.43 -1.57
N ILE A 705 14.04 -2.12 -1.74
CA ILE A 705 14.48 -1.27 -0.64
C ILE A 705 13.57 -0.05 -0.63
N ASN A 706 12.91 0.19 0.49
CA ASN A 706 12.11 1.38 0.72
C ASN A 706 12.71 2.14 1.90
N GLY A 707 13.06 3.40 1.67
CA GLY A 707 13.61 4.30 2.69
C GLY A 707 12.83 5.61 2.73
N SER A 708 12.64 6.15 3.92
CA SER A 708 12.19 7.52 4.12
C SER A 708 12.90 8.14 5.31
N TYR A 709 13.26 9.41 5.18
CA TYR A 709 13.82 10.21 6.25
C TYR A 709 13.12 11.57 6.28
N ASN A 710 12.50 11.92 7.41
CA ASN A 710 11.91 13.24 7.59
C ASN A 710 12.56 13.94 8.78
N PHE A 711 12.71 15.25 8.65
CA PHE A 711 13.10 16.11 9.76
C PHE A 711 12.43 17.46 9.63
N THR A 712 12.14 18.08 10.77
CA THR A 712 11.47 19.38 10.83
C THR A 712 12.40 20.43 11.42
N THR A 713 12.47 21.58 10.75
CA THR A 713 13.13 22.79 11.27
C THR A 713 12.07 23.73 11.83
N ASN A 714 12.44 24.46 12.88
CA ASN A 714 11.51 25.28 13.65
C ASN A 714 10.21 24.53 14.07
N PRO A 715 10.32 23.30 14.61
CA PRO A 715 9.15 22.49 14.96
C PRO A 715 8.27 23.20 15.99
N ILE A 716 6.94 23.03 15.83
CA ILE A 716 5.96 23.38 16.85
C ILE A 716 5.75 22.15 17.72
N VAL A 717 6.01 22.26 19.03
CA VAL A 717 5.86 21.16 20.01
C VAL A 717 5.02 21.60 21.19
N ASN A 718 4.48 20.65 21.94
CA ASN A 718 3.72 20.94 23.16
C ASN A 718 4.65 21.11 24.37
N ASN A 719 4.43 22.17 25.12
CA ASN A 719 4.86 22.37 26.49
C ASN A 719 3.72 21.99 27.42
N VAL A 720 3.95 20.98 28.28
CA VAL A 720 2.95 20.48 29.22
C VAL A 720 3.37 20.88 30.63
N VAL A 721 2.59 21.74 31.26
CA VAL A 721 2.76 22.20 32.64
C VAL A 721 1.79 21.42 33.52
N THR A 722 2.28 20.51 34.36
CA THR A 722 1.44 19.71 35.25
C THR A 722 1.57 20.19 36.68
N ASN A 723 0.45 20.56 37.31
CA ASN A 723 0.39 20.92 38.71
C ASN A 723 0.35 19.62 39.55
N THR A 724 1.38 19.36 40.33
CA THR A 724 1.52 18.12 41.13
C THR A 724 0.56 18.02 42.30
N THR A 725 0.01 19.14 42.76
CA THR A 725 -0.95 19.18 43.87
C THR A 725 -2.35 18.79 43.42
N THR A 726 -2.72 19.13 42.18
CA THR A 726 -4.08 18.89 41.64
C THR A 726 -4.14 17.83 40.55
N GLY A 727 -3.02 17.51 39.91
CA GLY A 727 -2.95 16.65 38.72
C GLY A 727 -3.44 17.32 37.43
N LYS A 728 -3.78 18.62 37.46
CA LYS A 728 -4.21 19.37 36.27
C LYS A 728 -3.02 19.71 35.38
N SER A 729 -3.15 19.48 34.08
CA SER A 729 -2.14 19.80 33.06
C SER A 729 -2.62 20.93 32.15
N THR A 730 -1.76 21.92 31.95
CA THR A 730 -1.93 23.00 30.97
C THR A 730 -1.00 22.75 29.78
N ILE A 731 -1.55 22.74 28.57
CA ILE A 731 -0.84 22.40 27.33
C ILE A 731 -0.74 23.66 26.47
N GLN A 732 0.49 24.06 26.12
CA GLN A 732 0.74 25.19 25.22
C GLN A 732 1.69 24.80 24.09
N ALA A 733 1.40 25.19 22.86
CA ALA A 733 2.32 24.99 21.74
C ALA A 733 3.46 26.03 21.73
N ILE A 734 4.70 25.61 21.45
CA ILE A 734 5.89 26.48 21.36
C ILE A 734 6.77 26.07 20.16
N ASN A 735 7.59 27.01 19.65
CA ASN A 735 8.63 26.69 18.66
C ASN A 735 9.96 26.28 19.32
N LEU A 736 10.60 25.21 18.85
CA LEU A 736 11.96 24.82 19.29
C LEU A 736 13.02 25.06 18.19
N ASN A 737 13.55 26.27 18.10
CA ASN A 737 14.43 26.69 17.00
C ASN A 737 15.71 25.83 16.84
N ASN A 738 16.27 25.31 17.94
CA ASN A 738 17.55 24.60 17.94
C ASN A 738 17.41 23.07 17.90
N GLN A 739 16.18 22.53 17.88
CA GLN A 739 15.93 21.10 17.87
C GLN A 739 15.29 20.67 16.56
N ARG A 740 15.65 19.48 16.09
CA ARG A 740 15.16 18.92 14.83
C ARG A 740 14.59 17.54 15.11
N PRO A 741 13.29 17.41 15.41
CA PRO A 741 12.66 16.11 15.45
C PRO A 741 12.85 15.45 14.09
N SER A 742 13.08 14.15 14.11
CA SER A 742 13.31 13.38 12.90
C SER A 742 12.73 11.99 13.03
N ASN A 743 12.37 11.41 11.91
CA ASN A 743 12.00 10.02 11.85
C ASN A 743 12.52 9.40 10.56
N TYR A 744 12.77 8.10 10.63
CA TYR A 744 13.19 7.32 9.49
C TYR A 744 12.49 5.97 9.47
N ARG A 745 12.37 5.43 8.27
CA ARG A 745 11.97 4.04 8.02
C ARG A 745 12.84 3.54 6.89
N LEU A 746 13.39 2.35 7.05
CA LEU A 746 14.13 1.64 6.01
C LEU A 746 13.68 0.17 6.06
N SER A 747 13.23 -0.37 4.95
CA SER A 747 12.98 -1.80 4.80
C SER A 747 13.67 -2.34 3.56
N ALA A 748 14.20 -3.55 3.67
CA ALA A 748 14.75 -4.32 2.58
C ALA A 748 14.03 -5.68 2.53
N ASP A 749 13.35 -5.95 1.41
CA ASP A 749 12.60 -7.19 1.18
C ASP A 749 13.30 -7.98 0.08
N MET A 750 13.71 -9.20 0.41
CA MET A 750 14.43 -10.12 -0.47
C MET A 750 13.56 -11.35 -0.69
N GLY A 751 13.47 -11.82 -1.94
CA GLY A 751 12.69 -12.99 -2.29
C GLY A 751 13.44 -13.87 -3.27
N ARG A 752 13.35 -15.20 -3.10
CA ARG A 752 13.90 -16.17 -4.04
C ARG A 752 13.09 -17.46 -4.03
N LYS A 753 12.77 -17.96 -5.23
CA LYS A 753 12.26 -19.32 -5.38
C LYS A 753 13.39 -20.35 -5.41
N ILE A 754 13.25 -21.38 -4.61
CA ILE A 754 14.12 -22.57 -4.62
C ILE A 754 13.46 -23.61 -5.52
N THR A 755 13.78 -23.55 -6.81
CA THR A 755 13.11 -24.33 -7.87
C THR A 755 13.10 -25.84 -7.59
N ALA A 756 14.20 -26.39 -7.04
CA ALA A 756 14.31 -27.81 -6.71
C ALA A 756 13.24 -28.30 -5.70
N LEU A 757 12.81 -27.43 -4.79
CA LEU A 757 11.83 -27.78 -3.73
C LEU A 757 10.43 -27.20 -4.00
N GLY A 758 10.32 -26.30 -4.99
CA GLY A 758 9.10 -25.53 -5.27
C GLY A 758 8.71 -24.61 -4.11
N ILE A 759 9.67 -24.14 -3.32
CA ILE A 759 9.47 -23.28 -2.15
C ILE A 759 9.88 -21.85 -2.49
N ASN A 760 9.07 -20.87 -2.11
CA ASN A 760 9.47 -19.47 -2.11
C ASN A 760 9.99 -19.10 -0.72
N LEU A 761 11.19 -18.54 -0.67
CA LEU A 761 11.78 -17.97 0.53
C LEU A 761 11.79 -16.46 0.42
N GLY A 762 11.39 -15.80 1.51
CA GLY A 762 11.48 -14.37 1.68
C GLY A 762 12.28 -14.02 2.93
N ALA A 763 12.95 -12.88 2.89
CA ALA A 763 13.57 -12.27 4.06
C ALA A 763 13.25 -10.78 4.03
N ARG A 764 12.83 -10.23 5.16
CA ARG A 764 12.56 -8.81 5.33
C ARG A 764 13.37 -8.29 6.50
N LEU A 765 14.19 -7.29 6.24
CA LEU A 765 14.84 -6.50 7.28
C LEU A 765 14.15 -5.15 7.32
N SER A 766 13.75 -4.70 8.50
CA SER A 766 13.18 -3.37 8.63
C SER A 766 13.66 -2.67 9.89
N THR A 767 13.85 -1.37 9.77
CA THR A 767 14.14 -0.50 10.88
C THR A 767 13.36 0.80 10.74
N ASN A 768 12.88 1.31 11.86
CA ASN A 768 12.27 2.62 11.93
C ASN A 768 12.69 3.30 13.22
N GLY A 769 12.92 4.60 13.14
CA GLY A 769 13.27 5.39 14.30
C GLY A 769 12.54 6.72 14.32
N ASN A 770 12.31 7.25 15.51
CA ASN A 770 11.77 8.57 15.75
C ASN A 770 12.55 9.24 16.89
N VAL A 771 12.85 10.51 16.71
CA VAL A 771 13.36 11.43 17.73
C VAL A 771 12.32 12.53 17.89
N TYR A 772 11.77 12.63 19.09
CA TYR A 772 10.75 13.60 19.45
C TYR A 772 11.22 14.46 20.62
N TYR A 773 10.72 15.70 20.65
CA TYR A 773 11.03 16.68 21.68
C TYR A 773 9.75 17.23 22.27
N SER A 774 9.70 17.34 23.60
CA SER A 774 8.62 18.00 24.33
C SER A 774 9.19 18.74 25.53
N MET A 775 8.51 19.78 25.97
CA MET A 775 8.83 20.43 27.25
C MET A 775 7.90 19.88 28.32
N VAL A 776 8.46 19.47 29.45
CA VAL A 776 7.70 19.03 30.62
C VAL A 776 8.05 19.96 31.77
N THR A 777 7.02 20.53 32.38
CA THR A 777 7.14 21.50 33.46
C THR A 777 6.30 21.02 34.65
N THR A 778 6.86 21.09 35.85
CA THR A 778 6.22 20.63 37.10
C THR A 778 5.87 21.84 37.96
N GLY A 779 4.58 22.18 38.10
CA GLY A 779 4.14 23.36 38.87
C GLY A 779 4.81 24.66 38.40
N ASP A 780 5.28 25.47 39.36
CA ASP A 780 5.98 26.74 39.11
C ASP A 780 7.49 26.58 38.84
N GLN A 781 7.98 25.35 38.61
CA GLN A 781 9.41 25.05 38.49
C GLN A 781 9.97 25.04 37.06
N LEU A 782 11.29 24.81 36.95
CA LEU A 782 12.09 24.76 35.72
C LEU A 782 11.50 23.83 34.65
N SER A 783 11.20 24.41 33.48
CA SER A 783 10.85 23.65 32.28
C SER A 783 12.03 22.81 31.80
N GLN A 784 11.85 21.50 31.64
CA GLN A 784 12.89 20.60 31.15
C GLN A 784 12.56 20.07 29.75
N LEU A 785 13.57 20.07 28.89
CA LEU A 785 13.48 19.49 27.55
C LEU A 785 13.57 17.97 27.64
N ASN A 786 12.49 17.27 27.29
CA ASN A 786 12.52 15.84 27.05
C ASN A 786 12.88 15.55 25.61
N ARG A 787 13.91 14.73 25.42
CA ARG A 787 14.25 14.12 24.14
C ARG A 787 13.94 12.63 24.22
N THR A 788 12.95 12.21 23.46
CA THR A 788 12.57 10.80 23.33
C THR A 788 13.16 10.23 22.05
N LYS A 789 13.80 9.06 22.13
CA LYS A 789 14.21 8.28 20.97
C LYS A 789 13.52 6.93 21.02
N SER A 790 12.91 6.53 19.91
CA SER A 790 12.38 5.18 19.73
C SER A 790 12.95 4.61 18.44
N ASN A 791 13.71 3.53 18.51
CA ASN A 791 14.18 2.80 17.34
C ASN A 791 13.66 1.37 17.42
N SER A 792 13.14 0.84 16.34
CA SER A 792 12.73 -0.55 16.22
C SER A 792 13.50 -1.20 15.08
N TYR A 793 13.90 -2.44 15.30
CA TYR A 793 14.61 -3.29 14.36
C TYR A 793 13.85 -4.60 14.28
N SER A 794 13.58 -5.11 13.08
CA SER A 794 12.98 -6.42 12.92
C SER A 794 13.59 -7.14 11.72
N GLY A 795 13.70 -8.46 11.87
CA GLY A 795 14.08 -9.36 10.79
C GLY A 795 13.01 -10.43 10.70
N GLN A 796 12.45 -10.65 9.53
CA GLN A 796 11.43 -11.67 9.28
C GLN A 796 11.89 -12.60 8.17
N LEU A 797 11.66 -13.90 8.36
CA LEU A 797 11.85 -14.92 7.34
C LEU A 797 10.49 -15.47 6.99
N SER A 798 10.18 -15.50 5.69
CA SER A 798 8.95 -16.07 5.18
C SER A 798 9.22 -17.27 4.28
N LEU A 799 8.32 -18.23 4.37
CA LEU A 799 8.30 -19.43 3.54
C LEU A 799 6.90 -19.59 3.00
N SER A 800 6.79 -19.81 1.69
CA SER A 800 5.51 -20.16 1.09
C SER A 800 5.63 -21.31 0.10
N LYS A 801 4.63 -22.19 0.13
CA LYS A 801 4.49 -23.30 -0.80
C LYS A 801 3.02 -23.52 -1.13
N TYR A 802 2.74 -23.65 -2.42
CA TYR A 802 1.40 -23.89 -2.92
C TYR A 802 1.39 -25.07 -3.87
N LYS A 803 0.43 -25.97 -3.69
CA LYS A 803 0.10 -27.00 -4.65
C LYS A 803 -1.42 -27.08 -4.78
N GLU A 804 -1.91 -26.71 -5.97
CA GLU A 804 -3.34 -26.67 -6.30
C GLU A 804 -4.07 -27.94 -5.85
N LYS A 805 -5.21 -27.75 -5.15
CA LYS A 805 -6.07 -28.80 -4.56
C LYS A 805 -5.34 -29.84 -3.70
N LYS A 806 -4.17 -29.51 -3.15
CA LYS A 806 -3.46 -30.36 -2.17
C LYS A 806 -3.18 -29.60 -0.88
N PHE A 807 -2.41 -28.52 -0.97
CA PHE A 807 -2.10 -27.71 0.21
C PHE A 807 -1.63 -26.30 -0.15
N GLN A 808 -1.78 -25.40 0.81
CA GLN A 808 -1.21 -24.07 0.84
C GLN A 808 -0.57 -23.86 2.21
N ILE A 809 0.71 -23.49 2.20
CA ILE A 809 1.49 -23.24 3.41
C ILE A 809 2.13 -21.86 3.27
N TYR A 810 1.96 -21.04 4.28
CA TYR A 810 2.67 -19.80 4.46
C TYR A 810 3.08 -19.69 5.93
N ILE A 811 4.34 -19.37 6.16
CA ILE A 811 4.90 -19.13 7.49
C ILE A 811 5.74 -17.88 7.39
N ASN A 812 5.58 -16.97 8.34
CA ASN A 812 6.43 -15.80 8.49
C ASN A 812 6.78 -15.65 9.96
N ALA A 813 8.06 -15.54 10.28
CA ALA A 813 8.50 -15.47 11.66
C ALA A 813 9.77 -14.66 11.78
N GLY A 814 9.92 -13.94 12.90
CA GLY A 814 11.03 -13.03 13.04
C GLY A 814 11.15 -12.36 14.41
N PRO A 815 12.38 -12.14 14.90
CA PRO A 815 12.60 -11.30 16.06
C PRO A 815 12.35 -9.83 15.74
N ASP A 816 12.00 -9.09 16.78
CA ASP A 816 12.02 -7.64 16.82
C ASP A 816 12.73 -7.14 18.08
N TYR A 817 13.29 -5.94 17.98
CA TYR A 817 13.97 -5.28 19.07
C TYR A 817 13.66 -3.78 19.03
N THR A 818 13.11 -3.28 20.12
CA THR A 818 12.79 -1.86 20.29
C THR A 818 13.71 -1.25 21.34
N VAL A 819 14.28 -0.09 21.03
CA VAL A 819 15.09 0.74 21.91
C VAL A 819 14.31 2.02 22.18
N GLY A 820 13.78 2.17 23.38
CA GLY A 820 13.09 3.37 23.85
C GLY A 820 13.95 4.11 24.86
N GLN A 821 14.29 5.37 24.59
CA GLN A 821 15.09 6.21 25.48
C GLN A 821 14.40 7.55 25.73
N SER A 822 14.48 8.06 26.96
CA SER A 822 14.04 9.42 27.33
C SER A 822 15.16 10.12 28.10
N SER A 823 15.41 11.40 27.78
CA SER A 823 16.40 12.20 28.54
C SER A 823 15.93 12.57 29.94
N LEU A 824 14.62 12.60 30.20
CA LEU A 824 14.08 12.85 31.55
C LEU A 824 14.14 11.60 32.44
N GLN A 825 14.21 10.41 31.86
CA GLN A 825 14.16 9.14 32.60
C GLN A 825 15.11 8.08 32.03
N PRO A 826 16.43 8.30 32.07
CA PRO A 826 17.39 7.35 31.54
C PRO A 826 17.34 5.98 32.25
N ASP A 827 16.98 5.95 33.53
CA ASP A 827 16.90 4.72 34.34
C ASP A 827 15.68 3.84 34.02
N ARG A 828 14.77 4.32 33.17
CA ARG A 828 13.56 3.63 32.74
C ARG A 828 13.51 3.42 31.22
N ASN A 829 14.66 3.40 30.56
CA ASN A 829 14.76 3.15 29.14
C ASN A 829 14.10 1.81 28.76
N ASN A 830 13.06 1.90 27.95
CA ASN A 830 12.19 0.79 27.62
C ASN A 830 12.74 -0.02 26.42
N ASN A 831 13.85 -0.71 26.64
CA ASN A 831 14.42 -1.62 25.65
C ASN A 831 13.70 -2.97 25.72
N GLY A 832 13.10 -3.40 24.61
CA GLY A 832 12.29 -4.61 24.55
C GLY A 832 12.75 -5.54 23.44
N ARG A 833 12.81 -6.83 23.75
CA ARG A 833 12.96 -7.91 22.76
C ARG A 833 11.59 -8.49 22.48
N GLY A 834 11.31 -8.79 21.22
CA GLY A 834 10.07 -9.40 20.79
C GLY A 834 10.31 -10.48 19.76
N PHE A 835 9.25 -11.23 19.51
CA PHE A 835 9.19 -12.19 18.43
C PHE A 835 7.76 -12.23 17.91
N ASN A 836 7.61 -12.12 16.60
CA ASN A 836 6.32 -12.25 15.94
C ASN A 836 6.39 -13.44 14.98
N ALA A 837 5.35 -14.25 14.96
CA ALA A 837 5.18 -15.29 13.97
C ALA A 837 3.72 -15.37 13.54
N ASP A 838 3.51 -15.60 12.25
CA ASP A 838 2.21 -15.86 11.69
C ASP A 838 2.29 -17.02 10.70
N TYR A 839 1.23 -17.81 10.65
CA TYR A 839 1.13 -18.91 9.70
C TYR A 839 -0.25 -19.00 9.09
N TYR A 840 -0.28 -19.61 7.92
CA TYR A 840 -1.48 -20.06 7.25
C TYR A 840 -1.24 -21.44 6.66
N LEU A 841 -2.10 -22.37 7.03
CA LEU A 841 -2.12 -23.74 6.54
C LEU A 841 -3.51 -24.04 6.00
N SER A 842 -3.58 -24.55 4.77
CA SER A 842 -4.80 -25.11 4.21
C SER A 842 -4.46 -26.43 3.54
N VAL A 843 -5.17 -27.50 3.90
CA VAL A 843 -5.02 -28.85 3.33
C VAL A 843 -6.34 -29.27 2.71
N TYR A 844 -6.26 -29.73 1.46
CA TYR A 844 -7.40 -30.26 0.71
C TYR A 844 -7.35 -31.78 0.78
N LEU A 845 -8.39 -32.35 1.38
CA LEU A 845 -8.53 -33.78 1.63
C LEU A 845 -9.49 -34.41 0.61
N PRO A 846 -9.49 -35.76 0.49
CA PRO A 846 -10.48 -36.47 -0.30
C PRO A 846 -11.92 -36.07 0.07
N PHE A 847 -12.86 -36.36 -0.83
CA PHE A 847 -14.27 -36.02 -0.65
C PHE A 847 -14.56 -34.52 -0.54
N LYS A 848 -13.72 -33.64 -1.10
CA LYS A 848 -13.94 -32.17 -1.12
C LYS A 848 -14.03 -31.57 0.28
N LEU A 849 -13.23 -32.11 1.19
CA LEU A 849 -13.06 -31.59 2.53
C LEU A 849 -11.79 -30.72 2.54
N GLN A 850 -11.86 -29.57 3.18
CA GLN A 850 -10.74 -28.65 3.35
C GLN A 850 -10.61 -28.31 4.84
N VAL A 851 -9.40 -28.40 5.35
CA VAL A 851 -9.06 -27.96 6.70
C VAL A 851 -8.10 -26.79 6.57
N SER A 852 -8.46 -25.67 7.18
CA SER A 852 -7.64 -24.46 7.17
C SER A 852 -7.40 -23.98 8.58
N SER A 853 -6.22 -23.46 8.84
CA SER A 853 -5.88 -22.81 10.10
C SER A 853 -4.92 -21.66 9.83
N ASP A 854 -5.15 -20.57 10.52
CA ASP A 854 -4.22 -19.47 10.63
C ASP A 854 -3.94 -19.19 12.09
N GLY A 855 -2.74 -18.71 12.37
CA GLY A 855 -2.40 -18.32 13.72
C GLY A 855 -1.40 -17.19 13.74
N GLN A 856 -1.47 -16.42 14.81
CA GLN A 856 -0.58 -15.33 15.12
C GLN A 856 -0.02 -15.55 16.51
N TYR A 857 1.28 -15.43 16.64
CA TYR A 857 2.01 -15.44 17.89
C TYR A 857 2.74 -14.13 18.06
N GLN A 858 2.54 -13.51 19.21
CA GLN A 858 3.28 -12.34 19.63
C GLN A 858 3.91 -12.59 20.99
N TYR A 859 5.21 -12.34 21.06
CA TYR A 859 5.97 -12.28 22.30
C TYR A 859 6.59 -10.90 22.45
N ARG A 860 6.47 -10.34 23.65
CA ARG A 860 7.20 -9.14 24.07
C ARG A 860 7.77 -9.40 25.45
N ALA A 861 9.10 -9.40 25.57
CA ALA A 861 9.77 -9.59 26.84
C ALA A 861 9.38 -8.49 27.86
N ALA A 862 9.61 -8.78 29.13
CA ALA A 862 9.63 -7.77 30.18
C ALA A 862 10.70 -6.71 29.88
N THR A 863 10.48 -5.50 30.35
CA THR A 863 11.32 -4.32 30.19
C THR A 863 11.39 -3.54 31.51
N GLN A 864 12.19 -2.47 31.56
CA GLN A 864 12.26 -1.61 32.76
C GLN A 864 10.94 -0.86 33.07
N SER A 865 10.08 -0.69 32.06
CA SER A 865 8.76 -0.06 32.19
C SER A 865 7.64 -1.08 32.41
N PHE A 866 7.86 -2.35 32.06
CA PHE A 866 6.88 -3.43 32.16
C PHE A 866 7.56 -4.69 32.69
N ASP A 867 7.38 -4.96 33.97
CA ASP A 867 7.98 -6.10 34.69
C ASP A 867 7.49 -7.48 34.23
N THR A 868 6.37 -7.51 33.53
CA THR A 868 5.76 -8.72 32.97
C THR A 868 6.02 -8.86 31.47
N ASP A 869 6.26 -10.09 31.03
CA ASP A 869 6.25 -10.39 29.60
C ASP A 869 4.81 -10.51 29.08
N PHE A 870 4.65 -10.31 27.78
CA PHE A 870 3.37 -10.46 27.09
C PHE A 870 3.50 -11.56 26.04
N ARG A 871 2.61 -12.54 26.12
CA ARG A 871 2.49 -13.65 25.17
C ARG A 871 1.04 -13.77 24.74
N GLN A 872 0.83 -13.81 23.44
CA GLN A 872 -0.48 -14.04 22.87
C GLN A 872 -0.36 -14.94 21.65
N THR A 873 -1.15 -16.02 21.65
CA THR A 873 -1.32 -16.94 20.54
C THR A 873 -2.79 -16.97 20.15
N ILE A 874 -3.12 -16.37 19.02
CA ILE A 874 -4.46 -16.45 18.43
C ILE A 874 -4.40 -17.51 17.34
N ILE A 875 -5.26 -18.52 17.42
CA ILE A 875 -5.39 -19.56 16.40
C ILE A 875 -6.83 -19.60 15.93
N ASN A 876 -7.03 -19.41 14.64
CA ASN A 876 -8.31 -19.63 13.97
C ASN A 876 -8.21 -20.94 13.20
N ALA A 877 -9.32 -21.66 13.13
CA ALA A 877 -9.42 -22.86 12.30
C ALA A 877 -10.78 -22.96 11.64
N SER A 878 -10.82 -23.66 10.51
CA SER A 878 -12.07 -24.00 9.85
C SER A 878 -12.01 -25.36 9.16
N ILE A 879 -13.15 -26.02 9.15
CA ILE A 879 -13.41 -27.22 8.37
C ILE A 879 -14.49 -26.87 7.36
N THR A 880 -14.16 -27.01 6.08
CA THR A 880 -15.05 -26.71 4.96
C THR A 880 -15.36 -27.99 4.20
N LYS A 881 -16.64 -28.29 4.02
CA LYS A 881 -17.13 -29.34 3.12
C LYS A 881 -17.79 -28.70 1.92
N SER A 882 -17.23 -28.93 0.73
CA SER A 882 -17.80 -28.45 -0.53
C SER A 882 -18.70 -29.52 -1.16
N PHE A 883 -19.82 -29.07 -1.73
CA PHE A 883 -20.84 -29.89 -2.40
C PHE A 883 -20.89 -29.60 -3.90
N PHE A 884 -21.51 -30.50 -4.67
CA PHE A 884 -21.65 -30.45 -6.13
C PHE A 884 -20.32 -30.49 -6.91
N LYS A 885 -20.37 -30.74 -8.23
CA LYS A 885 -19.18 -30.75 -9.09
C LYS A 885 -18.48 -29.38 -9.16
N ALA A 886 -19.25 -28.30 -8.98
CA ALA A 886 -18.74 -26.93 -9.02
C ALA A 886 -18.19 -26.43 -7.67
N GLU A 887 -18.30 -27.21 -6.59
CA GLU A 887 -17.82 -26.84 -5.23
C GLU A 887 -18.34 -25.48 -4.75
N ASN A 888 -19.55 -25.15 -5.17
CA ASN A 888 -20.13 -23.82 -5.10
C ASN A 888 -21.09 -23.68 -3.91
N LEU A 889 -21.56 -24.79 -3.33
CA LEU A 889 -22.20 -24.82 -2.01
C LEU A 889 -21.21 -25.40 -1.00
N LYS A 890 -21.07 -24.75 0.16
CA LYS A 890 -20.11 -25.11 1.20
C LYS A 890 -20.77 -25.05 2.57
N LEU A 891 -20.49 -26.06 3.39
CA LEU A 891 -20.74 -26.01 4.83
C LEU A 891 -19.40 -25.75 5.52
N VAL A 892 -19.34 -24.72 6.36
CA VAL A 892 -18.11 -24.28 7.00
C VAL A 892 -18.33 -24.23 8.51
N LEU A 893 -17.56 -25.01 9.26
CA LEU A 893 -17.44 -24.86 10.71
C LEU A 893 -16.16 -24.07 11.00
N ARG A 894 -16.27 -22.91 11.66
CA ARG A 894 -15.13 -22.06 12.04
C ARG A 894 -15.02 -21.98 13.55
N GLY A 895 -13.80 -21.96 14.06
CA GLY A 895 -13.48 -21.56 15.43
C GLY A 895 -12.57 -20.33 15.38
N ASN A 896 -13.05 -19.22 15.93
CA ASN A 896 -12.29 -17.99 16.12
C ASN A 896 -11.57 -18.06 17.47
N ASP A 897 -10.29 -17.71 17.51
CA ASP A 897 -9.45 -17.71 18.72
C ASP A 897 -9.62 -18.97 19.58
N LEU A 898 -9.23 -20.14 19.05
CA LEU A 898 -9.38 -21.44 19.71
C LEU A 898 -8.75 -21.50 21.10
N LEU A 899 -7.68 -20.74 21.32
CA LEU A 899 -6.95 -20.67 22.58
C LEU A 899 -7.53 -19.64 23.56
N ASN A 900 -8.50 -18.83 23.12
CA ASN A 900 -9.16 -17.79 23.90
C ASN A 900 -8.17 -16.79 24.53
N GLN A 901 -7.18 -16.35 23.75
CA GLN A 901 -6.10 -15.45 24.21
C GLN A 901 -6.24 -14.01 23.69
N ASN A 902 -7.25 -13.71 22.89
CA ASN A 902 -7.54 -12.33 22.51
C ASN A 902 -8.09 -11.55 23.72
N SER A 903 -7.24 -10.73 24.33
CA SER A 903 -7.56 -9.98 25.55
C SER A 903 -7.82 -8.49 25.31
N GLY A 904 -7.74 -8.00 24.06
CA GLY A 904 -7.90 -6.57 23.75
C GLY A 904 -6.86 -5.71 24.47
N PHE A 905 -5.66 -6.24 24.67
CA PHE A 905 -4.61 -5.65 25.50
C PHE A 905 -3.58 -4.89 24.65
N SER A 906 -3.23 -3.69 25.08
CA SER A 906 -2.16 -2.89 24.49
C SER A 906 -1.33 -2.21 25.58
N ARG A 907 -0.03 -2.03 25.33
CA ARG A 907 0.87 -1.31 26.21
C ARG A 907 1.83 -0.43 25.42
N SER A 908 2.10 0.76 25.92
CA SER A 908 3.02 1.73 25.32
C SER A 908 3.78 2.48 26.40
N ALA A 909 5.05 2.76 26.17
CA ALA A 909 5.82 3.69 26.99
C ALA A 909 6.46 4.74 26.07
N SER A 910 6.16 6.01 26.30
CA SER A 910 6.65 7.12 25.49
C SER A 910 6.89 8.36 26.33
N SER A 911 8.00 9.06 26.10
CA SER A 911 8.37 10.27 26.84
C SER A 911 8.47 9.97 28.34
N ASN A 912 7.43 10.35 29.08
CA ASN A 912 7.31 10.29 30.52
C ASN A 912 5.96 9.66 30.91
N LEU A 913 5.29 9.00 29.96
CA LEU A 913 3.99 8.34 30.14
C LEU A 913 4.12 6.86 29.77
N ILE A 914 3.72 6.00 30.69
CA ILE A 914 3.57 4.56 30.50
C ILE A 914 2.07 4.27 30.57
N THR A 915 1.54 3.54 29.61
CA THR A 915 0.10 3.23 29.54
C THR A 915 -0.09 1.75 29.21
N GLN A 916 -1.05 1.13 29.90
CA GLN A 916 -1.60 -0.18 29.62
C GLN A 916 -3.12 -0.04 29.46
N THR A 917 -3.66 -0.60 28.40
CA THR A 917 -5.09 -0.52 28.10
C THR A 917 -5.61 -1.92 27.81
N GLN A 918 -6.70 -2.29 28.47
CA GLN A 918 -7.45 -3.51 28.23
C GLN A 918 -8.89 -3.17 27.83
N ASN A 919 -9.31 -3.69 26.69
CA ASN A 919 -10.61 -3.39 26.09
C ASN A 919 -11.44 -4.65 25.88
N THR A 920 -12.77 -4.46 25.86
CA THR A 920 -13.69 -5.49 25.35
C THR A 920 -13.37 -5.79 23.89
N THR A 921 -13.28 -7.08 23.53
CA THR A 921 -13.00 -7.53 22.17
C THR A 921 -13.71 -8.85 21.89
N ILE A 922 -13.80 -9.25 20.62
CA ILE A 922 -14.34 -10.55 20.22
C ILE A 922 -13.33 -11.64 20.57
N LYS A 923 -13.73 -12.51 21.50
CA LYS A 923 -12.93 -13.64 21.99
C LYS A 923 -13.25 -14.92 21.19
N ARG A 924 -13.14 -16.07 21.85
CA ARG A 924 -13.48 -17.36 21.26
C ARG A 924 -14.96 -17.47 20.93
N TYR A 925 -15.26 -17.88 19.70
CA TYR A 925 -16.60 -18.34 19.32
C TYR A 925 -16.49 -19.37 18.20
N PHE A 926 -17.52 -20.22 18.08
CA PHE A 926 -17.64 -21.17 16.97
C PHE A 926 -18.81 -20.77 16.08
N LEU A 927 -18.62 -20.83 14.77
CA LEU A 927 -19.61 -20.43 13.78
C LEU A 927 -19.83 -21.55 12.78
N LEU A 928 -21.07 -21.99 12.61
CA LEU A 928 -21.49 -22.85 11.52
C LEU A 928 -22.10 -21.98 10.43
N SER A 929 -21.56 -22.04 9.22
CA SER A 929 -22.00 -21.24 8.08
C SER A 929 -22.33 -22.10 6.87
N VAL A 930 -23.35 -21.70 6.13
CA VAL A 930 -23.63 -22.17 4.77
C VAL A 930 -23.23 -21.06 3.81
N VAL A 931 -22.33 -21.37 2.88
CA VAL A 931 -21.86 -20.45 1.86
C VAL A 931 -22.23 -20.99 0.49
N TRP A 932 -22.97 -20.21 -0.28
CA TRP A 932 -23.34 -20.53 -1.66
C TRP A 932 -22.79 -19.46 -2.60
N ASP A 933 -21.74 -19.81 -3.32
CA ASP A 933 -21.23 -19.06 -4.47
C ASP A 933 -22.03 -19.49 -5.71
N PHE A 934 -22.61 -18.55 -6.46
CA PHE A 934 -23.34 -18.87 -7.69
C PHE A 934 -22.87 -17.99 -8.83
N SER A 935 -22.84 -18.57 -10.03
CA SER A 935 -22.55 -17.82 -11.26
C SER A 935 -23.22 -18.48 -12.45
N GLY A 936 -23.62 -17.66 -13.41
CA GLY A 936 -24.18 -18.10 -14.68
C GLY A 936 -23.61 -17.23 -15.79
N MET A 937 -22.95 -17.87 -16.75
CA MET A 937 -22.36 -17.22 -17.91
C MET A 937 -23.06 -17.79 -19.14
N SER A 938 -23.67 -16.95 -19.97
CA SER A 938 -24.25 -17.44 -21.22
C SER A 938 -23.14 -17.69 -22.24
N GLY A 939 -23.03 -18.93 -22.70
CA GLY A 939 -22.33 -19.21 -23.95
C GLY A 939 -23.15 -18.62 -25.07
N GLY A 940 -22.60 -17.67 -25.82
CA GLY A 940 -23.19 -17.28 -27.09
C GLY A 940 -23.32 -18.54 -27.94
N THR A 941 -24.56 -18.94 -28.25
CA THR A 941 -24.84 -19.91 -29.30
C THR A 941 -24.06 -19.48 -30.53
N GLN A 942 -23.17 -20.36 -31.02
CA GLN A 942 -22.57 -20.17 -32.32
C GLN A 942 -23.69 -19.95 -33.34
N PRO A 943 -23.59 -18.95 -34.24
CA PRO A 943 -24.49 -18.93 -35.37
C PRO A 943 -24.30 -20.26 -36.10
N LYS A 944 -25.37 -21.04 -36.21
CA LYS A 944 -25.38 -22.21 -37.09
C LYS A 944 -24.98 -21.70 -38.48
N LYS A 945 -23.93 -22.30 -39.02
CA LYS A 945 -23.39 -21.99 -40.35
C LYS A 945 -24.45 -22.11 -41.42
#